data_AF-A0A5E4V0D3-F1
#
_entry.id   AF-A0A5E4V0D3-F1
#
_cell.length_a   1.000
_cell.length_b   1.000
_cell.length_c   1.000
_cell.angle_alpha   90.00
_cell.angle_beta   90.00
_cell.angle_gamma   90.00
#
_symmetry.space_group_name_H-M   'P 1'
#
loop_
_entity.id
_entity.type
_entity.pdbx_description
1 polymer ?
#
loop_
_entity_poly.entity_id
_entity_poly.type
_entity_poly.pdbx_seq_one_letter_code
_entity_poly.pdbx_strand_id
1 'polypeptide(L)'
;MVEIEIDGQKVEVPEGSMVIQAAKKNGTYIPHFCYHKKLSIAANCRMCLVEVEKAPKAVPACATPVANGMIVRTNSEKAVKAQQSVMEFLLINHPLDCPICDQGGECQLQDLAVGYGKSASRYQEEKRVVFHKNVGPLISMEEMSRCIHCTRCVRFGQEVAGVMEFGMLGRGEHSEITSFVGKTVDSELSGNMIDLCPVGALTSKPFRYSARTWELSRRKSVSPHDGVGANLVVQVKNNQVMRVVPLENEALNECWISDKDRFSYEGLNSDERLTKPMLKQGGEWHEVDWQTALEYVGHGLTDIIRDHGADAVAGLASPHATIEELHLLQKFVRALGSDNVDFRLRQTDVSGGTQGAPWLGLPIADLDTLQSALVVGSFLRKDHPLFASRLRSAVKAGGQLHVLHGSDDDLLVKLANKIIAAPSAWVSELAGIALAAAAAKGVAAPAELAGVNVSDTAKAIAASLVNGERRAILLGNAVVQHPQFAQLHAIAQVIADITGATLGFLTEGANTVGAYAVKATNAKGAAALFAQPRQAYLLLNAEPEYDSADAKQALTALNAAKMVVSLSPFKHGLEYADVLLPIAPFTETAGTFVNAEGLPQHFNGVVRALGETRPGWKVLRVLGNLLKLQGFAQDTAEQVRDEALAGFSAASLDNRAKAALAAPTAAGQGLERLADVPIYSADALVRRAPSLQLTNDAKAALRATLPAALFDRLGLVVGDAVRVRQGDAVVTLPAARSETLPANVVRVPAATPASAALGAMFGEISVEKA
;
A
#
# COMPACT_ATOMS: atom_id res chain seq x y z
N MET A 1 26.07 27.34 8.59
CA MET A 1 24.84 28.15 8.40
C MET A 1 25.24 29.40 7.63
N VAL A 2 24.36 29.91 6.78
CA VAL A 2 24.55 31.11 5.97
C VAL A 2 23.45 32.09 6.33
N GLU A 3 23.79 33.33 6.68
CA GLU A 3 22.84 34.41 6.94
C GLU A 3 22.57 35.19 5.65
N ILE A 4 21.29 35.36 5.31
CA ILE A 4 20.84 36.20 4.21
C ILE A 4 19.71 37.11 4.67
N GLU A 5 19.43 38.17 3.91
CA GLU A 5 18.31 39.07 4.13
C GLU A 5 17.28 38.88 3.01
N ILE A 6 16.01 38.64 3.36
CA ILE A 6 14.89 38.56 2.43
C ILE A 6 13.86 39.60 2.85
N ASP A 7 13.61 40.58 1.97
CA ASP A 7 12.64 41.66 2.21
C ASP A 7 12.86 42.40 3.56
N GLY A 8 14.12 42.64 3.92
CA GLY A 8 14.51 43.30 5.18
C GLY A 8 14.60 42.36 6.39
N GLN A 9 14.27 41.08 6.24
CA GLN A 9 14.31 40.10 7.33
C GLN A 9 15.50 39.16 7.19
N LYS A 10 16.30 39.07 8.26
CA LYS A 10 17.41 38.10 8.33
C LYS A 10 16.90 36.68 8.49
N VAL A 11 17.49 35.76 7.75
CA VAL A 11 17.21 34.32 7.85
C VAL A 11 18.50 33.54 7.72
N GLU A 12 18.69 32.59 8.63
CA GLU A 12 19.80 31.64 8.57
C GLU A 12 19.35 30.31 7.99
N VAL A 13 20.11 29.77 7.05
CA VAL A 13 19.85 28.45 6.44
C VAL A 13 21.12 27.62 6.31
N PRO A 14 21.01 26.29 6.15
CA PRO A 14 22.17 25.45 5.81
C PRO A 14 22.85 25.92 4.52
N GLU A 15 24.17 25.78 4.46
CA GLU A 15 24.93 26.04 3.24
C GLU A 15 24.46 25.13 2.10
N GLY A 16 24.43 25.64 0.87
CA GLY A 16 23.87 24.94 -0.30
C GLY A 16 22.35 25.05 -0.45
N SER A 17 21.64 25.67 0.50
CA SER A 17 20.20 25.96 0.35
C SER A 17 19.93 26.92 -0.81
N MET A 18 18.77 26.82 -1.42
CA MET A 18 18.29 27.74 -2.46
C MET A 18 17.52 28.91 -1.84
N VAL A 19 17.49 30.06 -2.51
CA VAL A 19 16.74 31.25 -2.05
C VAL A 19 15.27 30.92 -1.77
N ILE A 20 14.62 30.07 -2.56
CA ILE A 20 13.22 29.66 -2.33
C ILE A 20 13.02 28.88 -1.02
N GLN A 21 14.03 28.14 -0.57
CA GLN A 21 13.99 27.39 0.68
C GLN A 21 14.18 28.33 1.87
N ALA A 22 15.08 29.32 1.74
CA ALA A 22 15.25 30.38 2.73
C ALA A 22 14.00 31.25 2.89
N ALA A 23 13.36 31.62 1.78
CA ALA A 23 12.09 32.33 1.79
C ALA A 23 10.97 31.50 2.45
N LYS A 24 10.92 30.18 2.21
CA LYS A 24 9.96 29.33 2.92
C LYS A 24 10.22 29.33 4.44
N LYS A 25 11.49 29.34 4.87
CA LYS A 25 11.86 29.29 6.29
C LYS A 25 11.44 30.54 7.07
N ASN A 26 11.47 31.73 6.46
CA ASN A 26 11.02 32.97 7.11
C ASN A 26 9.55 33.34 6.81
N GLY A 27 8.82 32.49 6.10
CA GLY A 27 7.39 32.69 5.79
C GLY A 27 7.12 33.53 4.54
N THR A 28 8.14 33.94 3.78
CA THR A 28 7.96 34.66 2.52
C THR A 28 7.57 33.69 1.39
N TYR A 29 6.39 33.88 0.81
CA TYR A 29 5.94 33.11 -0.34
C TYR A 29 6.50 33.67 -1.65
N ILE A 30 7.14 32.81 -2.44
CA ILE A 30 7.61 33.13 -3.80
C ILE A 30 6.77 32.32 -4.80
N PRO A 31 6.13 32.95 -5.81
CA PRO A 31 5.26 32.26 -6.76
C PRO A 31 6.05 31.29 -7.64
N HIS A 32 5.56 30.05 -7.82
CA HIS A 32 6.29 29.02 -8.56
C HIS A 32 5.38 27.92 -9.14
N PHE A 33 5.72 27.41 -10.32
CA PHE A 33 4.98 26.31 -10.99
C PHE A 33 5.78 25.03 -11.22
N CYS A 34 7.09 25.10 -11.38
CA CYS A 34 7.90 23.90 -11.63
C CYS A 34 8.62 23.43 -10.37
N TYR A 35 8.88 24.30 -9.40
CA TYR A 35 9.52 23.90 -8.15
C TYR A 35 8.56 23.00 -7.33
N HIS A 36 9.08 21.91 -6.79
CA HIS A 36 8.41 21.08 -5.80
C HIS A 36 9.49 20.59 -4.83
N LYS A 37 9.25 20.64 -3.52
CA LYS A 37 10.29 20.40 -2.51
C LYS A 37 10.89 18.98 -2.52
N LYS A 38 10.16 18.01 -3.09
CA LYS A 38 10.57 16.60 -3.22
C LYS A 38 11.03 16.21 -4.63
N LEU A 39 11.11 17.18 -5.55
CA LEU A 39 11.63 16.94 -6.90
C LEU A 39 12.90 17.78 -7.09
N SER A 40 13.70 17.38 -8.07
CA SER A 40 14.86 18.14 -8.52
C SER A 40 14.47 19.57 -8.94
N ILE A 41 15.46 20.44 -9.14
CA ILE A 41 15.23 21.81 -9.58
C ILE A 41 15.35 21.87 -11.11
N ALA A 42 14.28 22.28 -11.81
CA ALA A 42 14.30 22.44 -13.27
C ALA A 42 14.37 23.91 -13.74
N ALA A 43 13.82 24.85 -12.96
CA ALA A 43 13.68 26.26 -13.34
C ALA A 43 12.94 26.53 -14.68
N ASN A 44 12.09 25.61 -15.15
CA ASN A 44 11.35 25.73 -16.43
C ASN A 44 10.39 26.93 -16.48
N CYS A 45 9.64 27.16 -15.40
CA CYS A 45 8.54 28.14 -15.44
C CYS A 45 8.97 29.59 -15.31
N ARG A 46 10.15 29.86 -14.72
CA ARG A 46 10.62 31.22 -14.38
C ARG A 46 9.67 32.07 -13.52
N MET A 47 8.62 31.50 -12.93
CA MET A 47 7.68 32.28 -12.11
C MET A 47 8.31 32.78 -10.79
N CYS A 48 9.31 32.06 -10.27
CA CYS A 48 9.99 32.39 -9.02
C CYS A 48 11.10 33.44 -9.14
N LEU A 49 11.04 34.33 -10.15
CA LEU A 49 12.07 35.34 -10.35
C LEU A 49 12.02 36.39 -9.23
N VAL A 50 13.17 36.62 -8.59
CA VAL A 50 13.37 37.61 -7.52
C VAL A 50 14.55 38.52 -7.86
N GLU A 51 14.62 39.68 -7.23
CA GLU A 51 15.80 40.55 -7.31
C GLU A 51 16.80 40.15 -6.23
N VAL A 52 18.04 39.88 -6.64
CA VAL A 52 19.16 39.73 -5.71
C VAL A 52 20.05 40.95 -5.89
N GLU A 53 20.49 41.57 -4.80
CA GLU A 53 21.34 42.74 -4.85
C GLU A 53 22.61 42.47 -5.68
N LYS A 54 23.02 43.45 -6.51
CA LYS A 54 24.15 43.35 -7.47
C LYS A 54 23.93 42.36 -8.62
N ALA A 55 22.81 41.63 -8.68
CA ALA A 55 22.47 40.82 -9.84
C ALA A 55 21.89 41.68 -10.99
N PRO A 56 22.45 41.59 -12.22
CA PRO A 56 22.04 42.45 -13.33
C PRO A 56 20.60 42.18 -13.80
N LYS A 57 20.09 40.96 -13.59
CA LYS A 57 18.73 40.53 -13.94
C LYS A 57 18.03 39.90 -12.74
N ALA A 58 16.70 39.78 -12.81
CA ALA A 58 15.98 38.95 -11.85
C ALA A 58 16.44 37.49 -12.01
N VAL A 59 16.61 36.78 -10.91
CA VAL A 59 17.17 35.43 -10.89
C VAL A 59 16.16 34.43 -10.32
N PRO A 60 16.16 33.16 -10.77
CA PRO A 60 15.18 32.18 -10.31
C PRO A 60 15.49 31.73 -8.89
N ALA A 61 14.64 32.10 -7.92
CA ALA A 61 14.83 31.74 -6.51
C ALA A 61 14.97 30.22 -6.27
N CYS A 62 14.37 29.39 -7.12
CA CYS A 62 14.46 27.94 -7.00
C CYS A 62 15.83 27.35 -7.33
N ALA A 63 16.67 28.06 -8.09
CA ALA A 63 17.96 27.57 -8.57
C ALA A 63 19.14 28.49 -8.22
N THR A 64 18.90 29.53 -7.43
CA THR A 64 19.93 30.42 -6.92
C THR A 64 20.31 29.97 -5.52
N PRO A 65 21.54 29.45 -5.31
CA PRO A 65 22.02 29.11 -3.98
C PRO A 65 22.22 30.37 -3.15
N VAL A 66 22.00 30.28 -1.84
CA VAL A 66 22.24 31.37 -0.92
C VAL A 66 23.73 31.62 -0.72
N ALA A 67 24.13 32.86 -0.48
CA ALA A 67 25.49 33.26 -0.13
C ALA A 67 25.45 34.21 1.08
N ASN A 68 26.49 34.20 1.91
CA ASN A 68 26.47 35.00 3.15
C ASN A 68 26.35 36.49 2.85
N GLY A 69 25.44 37.17 3.54
CA GLY A 69 25.13 38.59 3.31
C GLY A 69 24.36 38.87 2.01
N MET A 70 23.81 37.85 1.34
CA MET A 70 22.95 38.03 0.18
C MET A 70 21.67 38.78 0.58
N ILE A 71 21.32 39.82 -0.17
CA ILE A 71 20.07 40.57 0.00
C ILE A 71 19.13 40.24 -1.15
N VAL A 72 17.95 39.74 -0.83
CA VAL A 72 16.90 39.33 -1.77
C VAL A 72 15.67 40.21 -1.59
N ARG A 73 15.14 40.75 -2.68
CA ARG A 73 13.89 41.50 -2.72
C ARG A 73 12.89 40.73 -3.60
N THR A 74 11.82 40.23 -2.99
CA THR A 74 10.82 39.40 -3.68
C THR A 74 9.72 40.22 -4.36
N ASN A 75 9.52 41.46 -3.91
CA ASN A 75 8.45 42.37 -4.35
C ASN A 75 8.97 43.68 -4.97
N SER A 76 10.24 43.76 -5.36
CA SER A 76 10.76 44.94 -6.06
C SER A 76 10.08 45.13 -7.43
N GLU A 77 10.12 46.34 -7.97
CA GLU A 77 9.58 46.63 -9.31
C GLU A 77 10.13 45.68 -10.38
N LYS A 78 11.43 45.35 -10.28
CA LYS A 78 12.12 44.40 -11.17
C LYS A 78 11.57 42.99 -11.06
N ALA A 79 11.36 42.50 -9.83
CA ALA A 79 10.80 41.18 -9.57
C ALA A 79 9.35 41.08 -10.05
N VAL A 80 8.51 42.06 -9.70
CA VAL A 80 7.10 42.11 -10.09
C VAL A 80 6.93 42.17 -11.61
N LYS A 81 7.68 43.03 -12.31
CA LYS A 81 7.64 43.11 -13.79
C LYS A 81 8.05 41.79 -14.44
N ALA A 82 9.03 41.10 -13.88
CA ALA A 82 9.47 39.80 -14.38
C ALA A 82 8.39 38.72 -14.20
N GLN A 83 7.78 38.64 -13.01
CA GLN A 83 6.69 37.71 -12.69
C GLN A 83 5.45 37.95 -13.57
N GLN A 84 5.03 39.21 -13.73
CA GLN A 84 3.92 39.59 -14.60
C GLN A 84 4.16 39.20 -16.06
N SER A 85 5.39 39.38 -16.56
CA SER A 85 5.76 39.01 -17.93
C SER A 85 5.78 37.49 -18.12
N VAL A 86 6.30 36.75 -17.14
CA VAL A 86 6.25 35.27 -17.15
C VAL A 86 4.82 34.76 -17.13
N MET A 87 3.95 35.34 -16.30
CA MET A 87 2.55 34.97 -16.27
C MET A 87 1.87 35.22 -17.63
N GLU A 88 2.15 36.35 -18.28
CA GLU A 88 1.66 36.62 -19.63
C GLU A 88 2.11 35.53 -20.62
N PHE A 89 3.40 35.13 -20.61
CA PHE A 89 3.92 34.04 -21.45
C PHE A 89 3.30 32.68 -21.15
N LEU A 90 2.96 32.37 -19.91
CA LEU A 90 2.28 31.13 -19.58
C LEU A 90 0.84 31.12 -20.12
N LEU A 91 0.19 32.28 -20.13
CA LEU A 91 -1.19 32.44 -20.56
C LEU A 91 -1.37 32.61 -22.08
N ILE A 92 -0.32 32.97 -22.85
CA ILE A 92 -0.46 33.14 -24.32
C ILE A 92 -0.99 31.87 -24.97
N ASN A 93 -0.51 30.70 -24.55
CA ASN A 93 -0.88 29.40 -25.10
C ASN A 93 -1.83 28.58 -24.21
N HIS A 94 -2.20 29.09 -23.02
CA HIS A 94 -3.17 28.44 -22.16
C HIS A 94 -4.61 28.78 -22.62
N PRO A 95 -5.52 27.78 -22.72
CA PRO A 95 -6.89 28.01 -23.17
C PRO A 95 -7.73 28.70 -22.08
N LEU A 96 -8.80 29.37 -22.48
CA LEU A 96 -9.74 30.05 -21.58
C LEU A 96 -10.79 29.09 -21.00
N ASP A 97 -10.32 27.92 -20.58
CA ASP A 97 -11.15 26.79 -20.15
C ASP A 97 -11.52 26.85 -18.67
N CYS A 98 -11.12 27.88 -17.92
CA CYS A 98 -11.30 27.95 -16.47
C CYS A 98 -12.73 27.59 -15.99
N PRO A 99 -13.82 27.99 -16.68
CA PRO A 99 -15.18 27.62 -16.26
C PRO A 99 -15.50 26.12 -16.37
N ILE A 100 -14.90 25.42 -17.34
CA ILE A 100 -15.13 24.00 -17.59
C ILE A 100 -14.08 23.11 -16.91
N CYS A 101 -12.86 23.61 -16.72
CA CYS A 101 -11.71 22.89 -16.16
C CYS A 101 -12.02 22.24 -14.81
N ASP A 102 -11.74 20.94 -14.65
CA ASP A 102 -12.00 20.16 -13.43
C ASP A 102 -11.35 20.78 -12.19
N GLN A 103 -10.06 21.17 -12.30
CA GLN A 103 -9.29 21.83 -11.25
C GLN A 103 -9.60 23.34 -11.10
N GLY A 104 -10.63 23.87 -11.75
CA GLY A 104 -11.07 25.24 -11.52
C GLY A 104 -11.34 25.48 -10.02
N GLY A 105 -10.75 26.55 -9.46
CA GLY A 105 -10.81 26.88 -8.04
C GLY A 105 -9.72 26.25 -7.15
N GLU A 106 -8.94 25.31 -7.67
CA GLU A 106 -7.75 24.74 -7.00
C GLU A 106 -6.53 24.72 -7.92
N CYS A 107 -6.62 25.45 -9.02
CA CYS A 107 -5.58 25.56 -10.03
C CYS A 107 -4.56 26.61 -9.62
N GLN A 108 -3.32 26.18 -9.35
CA GLN A 108 -2.23 27.09 -8.99
C GLN A 108 -2.02 28.19 -10.06
N LEU A 109 -2.26 27.89 -11.35
CA LEU A 109 -2.15 28.89 -12.42
C LEU A 109 -3.23 29.96 -12.34
N GLN A 110 -4.45 29.58 -11.98
CA GLN A 110 -5.54 30.53 -11.76
C GLN A 110 -5.19 31.48 -10.61
N ASP A 111 -4.79 30.93 -9.47
CA ASP A 111 -4.50 31.72 -8.26
C ASP A 111 -3.32 32.68 -8.49
N LEU A 112 -2.24 32.19 -9.11
CA LEU A 112 -1.07 33.01 -9.41
C LEU A 112 -1.34 34.03 -10.52
N ALA A 113 -2.21 33.73 -11.49
CA ALA A 113 -2.60 34.71 -12.51
C ALA A 113 -3.34 35.89 -11.90
N VAL A 114 -4.25 35.64 -10.94
CA VAL A 114 -4.98 36.70 -10.22
C VAL A 114 -4.03 37.51 -9.32
N GLY A 115 -3.14 36.85 -8.59
CA GLY A 115 -2.26 37.52 -7.61
C GLY A 115 -1.01 38.20 -8.20
N TYR A 116 -0.44 37.66 -9.28
CA TYR A 116 0.86 38.07 -9.81
C TYR A 116 0.85 38.39 -11.32
N GLY A 117 -0.29 38.19 -12.00
CA GLY A 117 -0.45 38.51 -13.42
C GLY A 117 -0.82 39.97 -13.68
N LYS A 118 -0.88 40.33 -14.96
CA LYS A 118 -1.47 41.60 -15.42
C LYS A 118 -2.98 41.44 -15.54
N SER A 119 -3.71 42.55 -15.53
CA SER A 119 -5.16 42.57 -15.75
C SER A 119 -5.58 42.28 -17.20
N ALA A 120 -4.67 42.41 -18.17
CA ALA A 120 -4.93 42.16 -19.58
C ALA A 120 -3.72 41.53 -20.28
N SER A 121 -4.00 40.72 -21.31
CA SER A 121 -3.00 40.16 -22.23
C SER A 121 -2.87 41.03 -23.47
N ARG A 122 -1.65 41.18 -23.98
CA ARG A 122 -1.40 41.83 -25.29
C ARG A 122 -1.44 40.85 -26.46
N TYR A 123 -1.48 39.55 -26.18
CA TYR A 123 -1.45 38.49 -27.19
C TYR A 123 -2.84 38.33 -27.85
N GLN A 124 -2.88 38.43 -29.17
CA GLN A 124 -4.12 38.37 -29.98
C GLN A 124 -4.09 37.27 -31.06
N GLU A 125 -3.02 36.48 -31.12
CA GLU A 125 -2.88 35.41 -32.11
C GLU A 125 -3.61 34.13 -31.68
N GLU A 126 -3.68 33.17 -32.60
CA GLU A 126 -4.25 31.86 -32.33
C GLU A 126 -3.40 31.08 -31.32
N LYS A 127 -4.06 30.51 -30.31
CA LYS A 127 -3.42 29.68 -29.30
C LYS A 127 -3.15 28.29 -29.85
N ARG A 128 -2.03 27.68 -29.47
CA ARG A 128 -1.77 26.28 -29.79
C ARG A 128 -2.85 25.35 -29.20
N VAL A 129 -3.09 24.24 -29.89
CA VAL A 129 -3.97 23.16 -29.44
C VAL A 129 -3.17 21.87 -29.36
N VAL A 130 -3.31 21.14 -28.26
CA VAL A 130 -2.69 19.84 -28.04
C VAL A 130 -3.79 18.80 -27.88
N PHE A 131 -3.77 17.78 -28.74
CA PHE A 131 -4.76 16.70 -28.71
C PHE A 131 -4.63 15.84 -27.46
N HIS A 132 -5.79 15.30 -27.04
CA HIS A 132 -5.91 14.39 -25.90
C HIS A 132 -5.07 13.13 -26.11
N LYS A 133 -4.68 12.51 -25.00
CA LYS A 133 -3.86 11.30 -24.99
C LYS A 133 -4.49 10.28 -24.04
N ASN A 134 -4.53 9.01 -24.44
CA ASN A 134 -4.98 7.95 -23.54
C ASN A 134 -3.77 7.32 -22.85
N VAL A 135 -3.74 7.41 -21.52
CA VAL A 135 -2.61 6.96 -20.70
C VAL A 135 -3.01 6.00 -19.60
N GLY A 136 -4.18 5.37 -19.73
CA GLY A 136 -4.69 4.40 -18.76
C GLY A 136 -5.95 4.89 -18.03
N PRO A 137 -6.45 4.12 -17.05
CA PRO A 137 -7.75 4.36 -16.43
C PRO A 137 -7.73 5.40 -15.30
N LEU A 138 -6.57 5.75 -14.76
CA LEU A 138 -6.47 6.57 -13.54
C LEU A 138 -6.25 8.06 -13.84
N ILE A 139 -5.33 8.37 -14.76
CA ILE A 139 -4.99 9.75 -15.14
C ILE A 139 -5.71 10.12 -16.43
N SER A 140 -6.34 11.29 -16.43
CA SER A 140 -6.90 11.92 -17.62
C SER A 140 -5.90 12.90 -18.23
N MET A 141 -5.67 12.76 -19.54
CA MET A 141 -4.92 13.70 -20.39
C MET A 141 -5.82 14.22 -21.51
N GLU A 142 -7.08 14.49 -21.20
CA GLU A 142 -8.05 15.03 -22.15
C GLU A 142 -7.74 16.50 -22.53
N GLU A 143 -7.22 17.29 -21.59
CA GLU A 143 -7.05 18.73 -21.78
C GLU A 143 -5.59 19.18 -21.78
N MET A 144 -4.76 18.50 -22.58
CA MET A 144 -3.33 18.76 -22.66
C MET A 144 -2.97 20.15 -23.22
N SER A 145 -3.90 20.84 -23.90
CA SER A 145 -3.76 22.26 -24.24
C SER A 145 -3.52 23.15 -23.01
N ARG A 146 -3.97 22.72 -21.82
CA ARG A 146 -3.75 23.42 -20.55
C ARG A 146 -2.32 23.29 -20.02
N CYS A 147 -1.54 22.33 -20.51
CA CYS A 147 -0.21 22.04 -19.98
C CYS A 147 0.77 23.20 -20.23
N ILE A 148 1.48 23.61 -19.17
CA ILE A 148 2.51 24.67 -19.21
C ILE A 148 3.96 24.13 -19.26
N HIS A 149 4.14 22.84 -19.52
CA HIS A 149 5.45 22.19 -19.63
C HIS A 149 6.38 22.39 -18.41
N CYS A 150 5.81 22.43 -17.21
CA CYS A 150 6.61 22.55 -15.98
C CYS A 150 7.45 21.30 -15.66
N THR A 151 7.18 20.18 -16.36
CA THR A 151 7.80 18.85 -16.21
C THR A 151 7.79 18.27 -14.79
N ARG A 152 6.88 18.71 -13.90
CA ARG A 152 6.70 18.09 -12.57
C ARG A 152 6.32 16.61 -12.69
N CYS A 153 5.36 16.27 -13.55
CA CYS A 153 4.90 14.89 -13.74
C CYS A 153 6.01 13.96 -14.27
N VAL A 154 6.78 14.41 -15.28
CA VAL A 154 7.93 13.67 -15.84
C VAL A 154 8.98 13.40 -14.77
N ARG A 155 9.37 14.44 -14.02
CA ARG A 155 10.37 14.31 -12.95
C ARG A 155 9.88 13.44 -11.81
N PHE A 156 8.62 13.54 -11.42
CA PHE A 156 8.05 12.65 -10.41
C PHE A 156 8.14 11.18 -10.83
N GLY A 157 7.78 10.86 -12.07
CA GLY A 157 7.92 9.51 -12.61
C GLY A 157 9.34 8.98 -12.44
N GLN A 158 10.32 9.73 -12.93
CA GLN A 158 11.73 9.34 -12.90
C GLN A 158 12.35 9.33 -11.47
N GLU A 159 12.02 10.34 -10.66
CA GLU A 159 12.71 10.62 -9.40
C GLU A 159 12.06 9.92 -8.20
N VAL A 160 10.73 9.88 -8.14
CA VAL A 160 9.99 9.33 -6.99
C VAL A 160 9.39 7.97 -7.34
N ALA A 161 8.64 7.88 -8.44
CA ALA A 161 8.00 6.64 -8.86
C ALA A 161 9.00 5.60 -9.40
N GLY A 162 10.19 6.04 -9.83
CA GLY A 162 11.28 5.20 -10.32
C GLY A 162 11.18 4.82 -11.80
N VAL A 163 10.14 5.24 -12.51
CA VAL A 163 9.90 4.92 -13.92
C VAL A 163 9.48 6.16 -14.70
N MET A 164 10.18 6.42 -15.80
CA MET A 164 9.87 7.54 -16.69
C MET A 164 8.79 7.14 -17.70
N GLU A 165 7.53 7.21 -17.29
CA GLU A 165 6.39 6.86 -18.14
C GLU A 165 5.95 8.04 -19.02
N PHE A 166 6.18 9.27 -18.54
CA PHE A 166 6.02 10.49 -19.33
C PHE A 166 7.36 11.04 -19.81
N GLY A 167 7.35 11.58 -21.03
CA GLY A 167 8.42 12.39 -21.60
C GLY A 167 7.88 13.69 -22.18
N MET A 168 8.80 14.58 -22.56
CA MET A 168 8.49 15.78 -23.32
C MET A 168 9.06 15.64 -24.73
N LEU A 169 8.19 15.48 -25.72
CA LEU A 169 8.57 15.47 -27.13
C LEU A 169 8.54 16.89 -27.70
N GLY A 170 9.21 17.09 -28.85
CA GLY A 170 9.23 18.37 -29.55
C GLY A 170 10.10 19.44 -28.86
N ARG A 171 10.09 20.64 -29.42
CA ARG A 171 10.85 21.81 -28.91
C ARG A 171 10.04 23.09 -29.06
N GLY A 172 10.21 24.02 -28.12
CA GLY A 172 9.53 25.31 -28.16
C GLY A 172 8.04 25.16 -27.88
N GLU A 173 7.20 25.81 -28.70
CA GLU A 173 5.75 25.73 -28.56
C GLU A 173 5.14 24.38 -28.96
N HIS A 174 5.85 23.63 -29.82
CA HIS A 174 5.50 22.26 -30.23
C HIS A 174 5.90 21.20 -29.19
N SER A 175 6.37 21.61 -28.01
CA SER A 175 6.63 20.66 -26.94
C SER A 175 5.33 20.05 -26.43
N GLU A 176 5.34 18.75 -26.17
CA GLU A 176 4.19 18.02 -25.65
C GLU A 176 4.62 17.00 -24.60
N ILE A 177 3.90 16.98 -23.47
CA ILE A 177 4.00 15.89 -22.51
C ILE A 177 3.17 14.72 -23.05
N THR A 178 3.79 13.55 -23.17
CA THR A 178 3.14 12.33 -23.64
C THR A 178 3.74 11.10 -22.96
N SER A 179 3.00 10.00 -22.96
CA SER A 179 3.60 8.68 -22.70
C SER A 179 4.43 8.23 -23.91
N PHE A 180 5.32 7.27 -23.69
CA PHE A 180 5.99 6.57 -24.78
C PHE A 180 4.94 5.87 -25.67
N VAL A 181 5.09 5.97 -26.99
CA VAL A 181 4.05 5.60 -27.98
C VAL A 181 3.42 4.24 -27.67
N GLY A 182 2.09 4.22 -27.52
CA GLY A 182 1.30 3.02 -27.26
C GLY A 182 1.35 2.47 -25.84
N LYS A 183 2.06 3.12 -24.91
CA LYS A 183 2.15 2.69 -23.50
C LYS A 183 1.20 3.49 -22.60
N THR A 184 0.63 2.78 -21.63
CA THR A 184 -0.11 3.33 -20.49
C THR A 184 0.86 3.77 -19.38
N VAL A 185 0.32 4.51 -18.41
CA VAL A 185 0.98 4.82 -17.14
C VAL A 185 0.50 3.78 -16.13
N ASP A 186 1.41 2.92 -15.70
CA ASP A 186 1.17 1.71 -14.92
C ASP A 186 1.86 1.73 -13.54
N SER A 187 2.67 2.74 -13.22
CA SER A 187 3.26 2.87 -11.89
C SER A 187 2.18 2.96 -10.80
N GLU A 188 2.35 2.20 -9.72
CA GLU A 188 1.49 2.19 -8.53
C GLU A 188 1.47 3.52 -7.73
N LEU A 189 2.28 4.51 -8.14
CA LEU A 189 2.35 5.85 -7.55
C LEU A 189 1.89 6.93 -8.54
N SER A 190 1.34 6.54 -9.70
CA SER A 190 1.11 7.45 -10.83
C SER A 190 0.13 8.58 -10.53
N GLY A 191 -0.90 8.32 -9.72
CA GLY A 191 -1.95 9.26 -9.39
C GLY A 191 -1.45 10.54 -8.69
N ASN A 192 -0.27 10.50 -8.05
CA ASN A 192 0.36 11.70 -7.48
C ASN A 192 0.75 12.75 -8.54
N MET A 193 0.86 12.35 -9.81
CA MET A 193 1.08 13.29 -10.91
C MET A 193 -0.10 14.26 -11.11
N ILE A 194 -1.31 13.89 -10.67
CA ILE A 194 -2.50 14.75 -10.68
C ILE A 194 -2.34 15.90 -9.70
N ASP A 195 -1.93 15.61 -8.45
CA ASP A 195 -1.71 16.62 -7.41
C ASP A 195 -0.53 17.54 -7.75
N LEU A 196 0.47 16.98 -8.44
CA LEU A 196 1.63 17.75 -8.90
C LEU A 196 1.32 18.69 -10.06
N CYS A 197 0.28 18.42 -10.84
CA CYS A 197 -0.08 19.22 -12.00
C CYS A 197 -0.68 20.57 -11.57
N PRO A 198 -0.03 21.70 -11.88
CA PRO A 198 -0.51 22.99 -11.38
C PRO A 198 -1.62 23.64 -12.22
N VAL A 199 -2.08 23.00 -13.30
CA VAL A 199 -2.84 23.66 -14.40
C VAL A 199 -4.04 22.88 -14.93
N GLY A 200 -4.46 21.80 -14.28
CA GLY A 200 -5.62 21.00 -14.74
C GLY A 200 -5.41 20.26 -16.06
N ALA A 201 -4.16 20.03 -16.47
CA ALA A 201 -3.83 19.24 -17.65
C ALA A 201 -3.80 17.73 -17.36
N LEU A 202 -3.41 17.35 -16.13
CA LEU A 202 -3.55 16.00 -15.61
C LEU A 202 -4.60 16.02 -14.52
N THR A 203 -5.69 15.28 -14.71
CA THR A 203 -6.80 15.21 -13.76
C THR A 203 -7.10 13.76 -13.39
N SER A 204 -7.82 13.55 -12.29
CA SER A 204 -8.28 12.21 -11.90
C SER A 204 -9.40 11.78 -12.84
N LYS A 205 -9.16 10.74 -13.65
CA LYS A 205 -10.18 10.24 -14.60
C LYS A 205 -11.44 9.75 -13.89
N PRO A 206 -11.37 9.03 -12.75
CA PRO A 206 -12.57 8.60 -12.01
C PRO A 206 -13.36 9.75 -11.35
N PHE A 207 -12.70 10.85 -11.00
CA PHE A 207 -13.34 11.99 -10.32
C PHE A 207 -13.81 13.10 -11.29
N ARG A 208 -13.22 13.18 -12.48
CA ARG A 208 -13.38 14.29 -13.43
C ARG A 208 -14.86 14.68 -13.60
N TYR A 209 -15.15 15.95 -13.37
CA TYR A 209 -16.48 16.58 -13.51
C TYR A 209 -17.57 16.09 -12.54
N SER A 210 -17.23 15.31 -11.51
CA SER A 210 -18.20 14.88 -10.49
C SER A 210 -18.52 15.98 -9.45
N ALA A 211 -17.57 16.88 -9.17
CA ALA A 211 -17.74 17.98 -8.22
C ALA A 211 -16.73 19.11 -8.46
N ARG A 212 -17.03 20.31 -7.96
CA ARG A 212 -16.07 21.42 -7.86
C ARG A 212 -15.40 21.46 -6.49
N THR A 213 -14.16 21.90 -6.45
CA THR A 213 -13.32 21.90 -5.24
C THR A 213 -13.89 22.71 -4.06
N TRP A 214 -14.68 23.76 -4.33
CA TRP A 214 -15.37 24.55 -3.29
C TRP A 214 -16.64 23.89 -2.76
N GLU A 215 -17.20 22.90 -3.46
CA GLU A 215 -18.30 22.06 -2.95
C GLU A 215 -17.80 20.96 -2.02
N LEU A 216 -16.50 20.66 -2.06
CA LEU A 216 -15.88 19.56 -1.34
C LEU A 216 -15.48 19.98 0.07
N SER A 217 -16.09 19.32 1.05
CA SER A 217 -15.59 19.35 2.42
C SER A 217 -14.36 18.45 2.55
N ARG A 218 -13.33 18.91 3.25
CA ARG A 218 -12.06 18.20 3.44
C ARG A 218 -11.99 17.65 4.86
N ARG A 219 -11.69 16.37 5.02
CA ARG A 219 -11.60 15.68 6.32
C ARG A 219 -10.34 14.83 6.37
N LYS A 220 -9.64 14.83 7.50
CA LYS A 220 -8.43 14.03 7.69
C LYS A 220 -8.81 12.58 8.00
N SER A 221 -8.05 11.63 7.47
CA SER A 221 -8.19 10.19 7.75
C SER A 221 -6.85 9.47 7.56
N VAL A 222 -6.85 8.15 7.73
CA VAL A 222 -5.69 7.25 7.58
C VAL A 222 -6.06 6.14 6.60
N SER A 223 -5.11 5.72 5.76
CA SER A 223 -5.31 4.64 4.80
C SER A 223 -5.53 3.28 5.50
N PRO A 224 -6.52 2.48 5.05
CA PRO A 224 -6.78 1.14 5.59
C PRO A 224 -6.09 0.00 4.81
N HIS A 225 -5.18 0.28 3.86
CA HIS A 225 -4.82 -0.72 2.84
C HIS A 225 -3.48 -1.45 3.02
N ASP A 226 -2.45 -0.80 3.55
CA ASP A 226 -1.11 -1.40 3.76
C ASP A 226 -0.50 -0.93 5.07
N GLY A 227 0.64 -1.51 5.44
CA GLY A 227 1.34 -1.21 6.68
C GLY A 227 1.91 0.21 6.80
N VAL A 228 1.80 1.09 5.80
CA VAL A 228 2.32 2.47 5.93
C VAL A 228 1.44 3.29 6.88
N GLY A 229 0.12 3.12 6.77
CA GLY A 229 -0.86 4.00 7.40
C GLY A 229 -0.74 5.43 6.86
N ALA A 230 -0.72 5.59 5.53
CA ALA A 230 -0.57 6.88 4.88
C ALA A 230 -1.67 7.87 5.32
N ASN A 231 -1.32 9.13 5.53
CA ASN A 231 -2.28 10.14 5.95
C ASN A 231 -3.04 10.71 4.76
N LEU A 232 -4.36 10.85 4.92
CA LEU A 232 -5.29 11.16 3.84
C LEU A 232 -6.08 12.44 4.14
N VAL A 233 -6.42 13.17 3.09
CA VAL A 233 -7.53 14.12 3.06
C VAL A 233 -8.63 13.53 2.19
N VAL A 234 -9.70 13.08 2.84
CA VAL A 234 -10.91 12.58 2.18
C VAL A 234 -11.81 13.76 1.84
N GLN A 235 -12.21 13.86 0.58
CA GLN A 235 -13.03 14.96 0.08
C GLN A 235 -14.46 14.49 -0.19
N VAL A 236 -15.42 15.18 0.44
CA VAL A 236 -16.80 14.72 0.59
C VAL A 236 -17.78 15.76 0.07
N LYS A 237 -18.79 15.31 -0.67
CA LYS A 237 -19.97 16.08 -1.11
C LYS A 237 -21.22 15.26 -0.85
N ASN A 238 -22.28 15.89 -0.34
CA ASN A 238 -23.58 15.23 -0.12
C ASN A 238 -23.49 13.88 0.62
N ASN A 239 -22.63 13.81 1.64
CA ASN A 239 -22.37 12.59 2.42
C ASN A 239 -21.77 11.41 1.61
N GLN A 240 -21.17 11.69 0.45
CA GLN A 240 -20.43 10.71 -0.35
C GLN A 240 -18.98 11.13 -0.47
N VAL A 241 -18.08 10.14 -0.43
CA VAL A 241 -16.67 10.36 -0.70
C VAL A 241 -16.48 10.49 -2.20
N MET A 242 -15.96 11.64 -2.63
CA MET A 242 -15.80 11.96 -4.05
C MET A 242 -14.38 11.70 -4.55
N ARG A 243 -13.36 11.94 -3.72
CA ARG A 243 -11.96 11.60 -4.00
C ARG A 243 -11.11 11.64 -2.73
N VAL A 244 -9.91 11.08 -2.82
CA VAL A 244 -8.91 11.06 -1.75
C VAL A 244 -7.61 11.68 -2.27
N VAL A 245 -6.99 12.55 -1.47
CA VAL A 245 -5.68 13.17 -1.77
C VAL A 245 -4.76 13.03 -0.54
N PRO A 246 -3.42 13.09 -0.70
CA PRO A 246 -2.50 12.93 0.42
C PRO A 246 -2.66 14.06 1.44
N LEU A 247 -2.63 13.72 2.73
CA LEU A 247 -2.25 14.65 3.79
C LEU A 247 -0.75 14.53 4.00
N GLU A 248 -0.05 15.66 4.00
CA GLU A 248 1.39 15.67 4.13
C GLU A 248 1.84 15.24 5.53
N ASN A 249 2.71 14.24 5.59
CA ASN A 249 3.39 13.78 6.79
C ASN A 249 4.78 13.24 6.44
N GLU A 250 5.82 14.04 6.75
CA GLU A 250 7.22 13.74 6.41
C GLU A 250 7.72 12.40 6.98
N ALA A 251 7.23 12.00 8.15
CA ALA A 251 7.66 10.76 8.82
C ALA A 251 7.10 9.49 8.13
N LEU A 252 5.92 9.60 7.50
CA LEU A 252 5.21 8.48 6.90
C LEU A 252 5.26 8.55 5.38
N ASN A 253 4.29 9.25 4.79
CA ASN A 253 4.01 9.24 3.36
C ASN A 253 4.54 10.47 2.60
N GLU A 254 5.30 11.34 3.27
CA GLU A 254 5.77 12.63 2.75
C GLU A 254 4.60 13.45 2.21
N CYS A 255 4.43 13.53 0.90
CA CYS A 255 3.28 14.13 0.23
C CYS A 255 2.67 13.20 -0.83
N TRP A 256 2.91 11.90 -0.70
CA TRP A 256 2.53 10.87 -1.66
C TRP A 256 1.54 9.89 -1.03
N ILE A 257 0.75 9.24 -1.86
CA ILE A 257 -0.07 8.07 -1.53
C ILE A 257 -0.03 7.09 -2.70
N SER A 258 -0.27 5.81 -2.46
CA SER A 258 -0.37 4.84 -3.55
C SER A 258 -1.65 5.05 -4.37
N ASP A 259 -1.69 4.50 -5.58
CA ASP A 259 -2.91 4.47 -6.40
C ASP A 259 -4.00 3.64 -5.73
N LYS A 260 -3.61 2.63 -4.95
CA LYS A 260 -4.51 1.87 -4.07
C LYS A 260 -5.21 2.80 -3.07
N ASP A 261 -4.46 3.63 -2.35
CA ASP A 261 -5.02 4.60 -1.40
C ASP A 261 -5.89 5.68 -2.06
N ARG A 262 -5.49 6.11 -3.27
CA ARG A 262 -6.09 7.24 -3.97
C ARG A 262 -7.43 6.91 -4.59
N PHE A 263 -7.57 5.71 -5.17
CA PHE A 263 -8.72 5.35 -6.01
C PHE A 263 -9.63 4.29 -5.38
N SER A 264 -9.25 3.67 -4.25
CA SER A 264 -10.11 2.71 -3.53
C SER A 264 -11.46 3.30 -3.07
N TYR A 265 -11.59 4.63 -3.01
CA TYR A 265 -12.83 5.30 -2.65
C TYR A 265 -14.00 4.95 -3.58
N GLU A 266 -13.74 4.54 -4.82
CA GLU A 266 -14.78 4.05 -5.73
C GLU A 266 -15.53 2.88 -5.09
N GLY A 267 -14.83 2.00 -4.38
CA GLY A 267 -15.42 0.88 -3.65
C GLY A 267 -16.36 1.30 -2.52
N LEU A 268 -16.19 2.49 -1.93
CA LEU A 268 -17.07 2.98 -0.86
C LEU A 268 -18.50 3.24 -1.37
N ASN A 269 -18.65 3.61 -2.63
CA ASN A 269 -19.95 3.89 -3.26
C ASN A 269 -20.40 2.76 -4.20
N SER A 270 -19.83 1.56 -4.08
CA SER A 270 -20.18 0.41 -4.92
C SER A 270 -21.62 -0.07 -4.67
N ASP A 271 -22.26 -0.58 -5.72
CA ASP A 271 -23.58 -1.24 -5.62
C ASP A 271 -23.55 -2.53 -4.78
N GLU A 272 -22.36 -3.08 -4.56
CA GLU A 272 -22.14 -4.24 -3.68
C GLU A 272 -22.22 -3.91 -2.18
N ARG A 273 -22.38 -2.63 -1.80
CA ARG A 273 -22.49 -2.25 -0.39
C ARG A 273 -23.66 -2.97 0.30
N LEU A 274 -23.36 -3.58 1.45
CA LEU A 274 -24.37 -4.15 2.33
C LEU A 274 -24.94 -3.02 3.19
N THR A 275 -26.24 -2.78 3.08
CA THR A 275 -26.91 -1.63 3.73
C THR A 275 -27.90 -2.03 4.82
N LYS A 276 -28.29 -3.31 4.88
CA LYS A 276 -29.18 -3.88 5.90
C LYS A 276 -28.73 -5.29 6.28
N PRO A 277 -29.02 -5.75 7.51
CA PRO A 277 -28.83 -7.15 7.88
C PRO A 277 -29.59 -8.08 6.94
N MET A 278 -28.99 -9.23 6.62
CA MET A 278 -29.60 -10.25 5.79
C MET A 278 -29.44 -11.63 6.43
N LEU A 279 -30.50 -12.44 6.39
CA LEU A 279 -30.50 -13.83 6.85
C LEU A 279 -30.82 -14.76 5.68
N LYS A 280 -30.17 -15.93 5.67
CA LYS A 280 -30.45 -16.99 4.71
C LYS A 280 -31.46 -17.98 5.32
N GLN A 281 -32.64 -18.12 4.71
CA GLN A 281 -33.67 -19.07 5.13
C GLN A 281 -34.15 -19.86 3.91
N GLY A 282 -34.18 -21.19 4.01
CA GLY A 282 -34.57 -22.04 2.87
C GLY A 282 -33.69 -21.89 1.62
N GLY A 283 -32.46 -21.38 1.77
CA GLY A 283 -31.55 -21.07 0.66
C GLY A 283 -31.75 -19.69 0.04
N GLU A 284 -32.76 -18.92 0.46
CA GLU A 284 -33.04 -17.57 -0.03
C GLU A 284 -32.60 -16.51 0.98
N TRP A 285 -32.19 -15.34 0.46
CA TRP A 285 -31.74 -14.22 1.27
C TRP A 285 -32.89 -13.26 1.56
N HIS A 286 -33.09 -12.94 2.84
CA HIS A 286 -34.10 -12.00 3.30
C HIS A 286 -33.45 -10.84 4.05
N GLU A 287 -33.79 -9.61 3.66
CA GLU A 287 -33.46 -8.41 4.46
C GLU A 287 -34.29 -8.43 5.76
N VAL A 288 -33.63 -8.20 6.89
CA VAL A 288 -34.27 -8.15 8.21
C VAL A 288 -33.78 -6.94 9.01
N ASP A 289 -34.48 -6.62 10.09
CA ASP A 289 -34.02 -5.61 11.05
C ASP A 289 -32.86 -6.13 11.92
N TRP A 290 -32.17 -5.19 12.58
CA TRP A 290 -31.03 -5.49 13.44
C TRP A 290 -31.37 -6.37 14.64
N GLN A 291 -32.53 -6.20 15.26
CA GLN A 291 -32.88 -6.99 16.44
C GLN A 291 -33.03 -8.45 16.05
N THR A 292 -33.80 -8.73 15.00
CA THR A 292 -33.99 -10.07 14.45
C THR A 292 -32.67 -10.73 14.07
N ALA A 293 -31.77 -10.01 13.38
CA ALA A 293 -30.48 -10.55 12.98
C ALA A 293 -29.57 -10.89 14.18
N LEU A 294 -29.50 -10.01 15.19
CA LEU A 294 -28.64 -10.22 16.35
C LEU A 294 -29.19 -11.32 17.28
N GLU A 295 -30.50 -11.42 17.43
CA GLU A 295 -31.14 -12.53 18.17
C GLU A 295 -30.91 -13.87 17.48
N TYR A 296 -31.00 -13.93 16.15
CA TYR A 296 -30.69 -15.14 15.38
C TYR A 296 -29.24 -15.60 15.60
N VAL A 297 -28.28 -14.66 15.50
CA VAL A 297 -26.86 -14.95 15.77
C VAL A 297 -26.66 -15.39 17.22
N GLY A 298 -27.24 -14.66 18.19
CA GLY A 298 -27.10 -14.96 19.60
C GLY A 298 -27.64 -16.34 19.99
N HIS A 299 -28.84 -16.69 19.53
CA HIS A 299 -29.43 -18.01 19.77
C HIS A 299 -28.62 -19.11 19.08
N GLY A 300 -28.26 -18.93 17.81
CA GLY A 300 -27.50 -19.92 17.07
C GLY A 300 -26.13 -20.22 17.69
N LEU A 301 -25.40 -19.19 18.14
CA LEU A 301 -24.14 -19.40 18.87
C LEU A 301 -24.38 -20.13 20.21
N THR A 302 -25.40 -19.75 20.96
CA THR A 302 -25.74 -20.39 22.24
C THR A 302 -26.08 -21.86 22.07
N ASP A 303 -26.90 -22.19 21.06
CA ASP A 303 -27.27 -23.57 20.74
C ASP A 303 -26.06 -24.40 20.31
N ILE A 304 -25.20 -23.86 19.45
CA ILE A 304 -23.96 -24.53 19.01
C ILE A 304 -23.03 -24.79 20.21
N ILE A 305 -22.87 -23.82 21.11
CA ILE A 305 -22.05 -23.97 22.31
C ILE A 305 -22.64 -25.02 23.25
N ARG A 306 -23.97 -25.06 23.43
CA ARG A 306 -24.64 -26.07 24.25
C ARG A 306 -24.42 -27.48 23.70
N ASP A 307 -24.52 -27.64 22.39
CA ASP A 307 -24.53 -28.96 21.75
C ASP A 307 -23.11 -29.49 21.43
N HIS A 308 -22.15 -28.60 21.16
CA HIS A 308 -20.79 -28.96 20.70
C HIS A 308 -19.65 -28.38 21.53
N GLY A 309 -19.94 -27.56 22.53
CA GLY A 309 -18.96 -26.87 23.35
C GLY A 309 -18.45 -25.56 22.74
N ALA A 310 -17.81 -24.73 23.57
CA ALA A 310 -17.34 -23.40 23.16
C ALA A 310 -16.26 -23.45 22.07
N ASP A 311 -15.37 -24.44 22.10
CA ASP A 311 -14.32 -24.66 21.10
C ASP A 311 -14.85 -24.95 19.67
N ALA A 312 -16.17 -25.10 19.51
CA ALA A 312 -16.83 -25.23 18.22
C ALA A 312 -17.09 -23.87 17.53
N VAL A 313 -16.80 -22.74 18.18
CA VAL A 313 -16.95 -21.38 17.64
C VAL A 313 -15.58 -20.78 17.31
N ALA A 314 -15.44 -20.16 16.14
CA ALA A 314 -14.26 -19.39 15.75
C ALA A 314 -14.58 -17.97 15.30
N GLY A 315 -13.67 -17.04 15.58
CA GLY A 315 -13.68 -15.67 15.05
C GLY A 315 -12.47 -15.40 14.17
N LEU A 316 -12.71 -14.93 12.96
CA LEU A 316 -11.67 -14.66 11.98
C LEU A 316 -11.78 -13.22 11.51
N ALA A 317 -10.66 -12.50 11.49
CA ALA A 317 -10.64 -11.10 11.11
C ALA A 317 -9.66 -10.78 10.00
N SER A 318 -9.96 -9.73 9.25
CA SER A 318 -9.00 -9.11 8.34
C SER A 318 -7.98 -8.26 9.09
N PRO A 319 -6.69 -8.22 8.69
CA PRO A 319 -5.69 -7.31 9.24
C PRO A 319 -5.97 -5.82 8.94
N HIS A 320 -7.02 -5.53 8.16
CA HIS A 320 -7.46 -4.17 7.82
C HIS A 320 -8.59 -3.67 8.74
N ALA A 321 -9.08 -4.51 9.66
CA ALA A 321 -10.06 -4.09 10.67
C ALA A 321 -9.40 -3.19 11.72
N THR A 322 -10.20 -2.31 12.34
CA THR A 322 -9.72 -1.35 13.34
C THR A 322 -9.31 -2.05 14.65
N ILE A 323 -8.48 -1.39 15.47
CA ILE A 323 -8.09 -1.90 16.80
C ILE A 323 -9.33 -2.23 17.64
N GLU A 324 -10.32 -1.36 17.59
CA GLU A 324 -11.55 -1.46 18.36
C GLU A 324 -12.36 -2.71 17.95
N GLU A 325 -12.43 -2.97 16.65
CA GLU A 325 -13.09 -4.14 16.07
C GLU A 325 -12.34 -5.44 16.41
N LEU A 326 -11.02 -5.47 16.24
CA LEU A 326 -10.18 -6.62 16.54
C LEU A 326 -10.20 -6.96 18.04
N HIS A 327 -10.11 -5.94 18.90
CA HIS A 327 -10.17 -6.10 20.35
C HIS A 327 -11.51 -6.67 20.80
N LEU A 328 -12.63 -6.13 20.29
CA LEU A 328 -13.94 -6.64 20.69
C LEU A 328 -14.24 -8.02 20.11
N LEU A 329 -13.74 -8.36 18.91
CA LEU A 329 -13.88 -9.71 18.36
C LEU A 329 -13.15 -10.73 19.24
N GLN A 330 -11.87 -10.51 19.54
CA GLN A 330 -11.12 -11.44 20.38
C GLN A 330 -11.73 -11.57 21.78
N LYS A 331 -12.18 -10.45 22.35
CA LYS A 331 -12.83 -10.43 23.66
C LYS A 331 -14.15 -11.20 23.61
N PHE A 332 -14.92 -11.06 22.54
CA PHE A 332 -16.21 -11.73 22.35
C PHE A 332 -16.03 -13.24 22.25
N VAL A 333 -15.15 -13.72 21.38
CA VAL A 333 -14.91 -15.16 21.21
C VAL A 333 -14.38 -15.79 22.50
N ARG A 334 -13.46 -15.12 23.21
CA ARG A 334 -12.95 -15.58 24.51
C ARG A 334 -14.01 -15.57 25.61
N ALA A 335 -14.89 -14.57 25.63
CA ALA A 335 -15.99 -14.52 26.59
C ALA A 335 -17.04 -15.61 26.35
N LEU A 336 -17.16 -16.14 25.12
CA LEU A 336 -17.95 -17.35 24.82
C LEU A 336 -17.28 -18.64 25.31
N GLY A 337 -16.02 -18.57 25.75
CA GLY A 337 -15.22 -19.70 26.22
C GLY A 337 -14.34 -20.36 25.15
N SER A 338 -14.16 -19.73 23.99
CA SER A 338 -13.31 -20.22 22.89
C SER A 338 -12.05 -19.39 22.74
N ASP A 339 -10.91 -20.04 22.51
CA ASP A 339 -9.66 -19.36 22.14
C ASP A 339 -9.44 -19.31 20.61
N ASN A 340 -10.40 -19.75 19.81
CA ASN A 340 -10.29 -19.84 18.35
C ASN A 340 -10.53 -18.48 17.67
N VAL A 341 -9.73 -17.48 17.99
CA VAL A 341 -9.70 -16.18 17.29
C VAL A 341 -8.38 -16.00 16.54
N ASP A 342 -8.42 -15.59 15.28
CA ASP A 342 -7.20 -15.25 14.53
C ASP A 342 -7.43 -14.27 13.39
N PHE A 343 -6.42 -13.47 13.06
CA PHE A 343 -6.44 -12.59 11.90
C PHE A 343 -5.51 -13.05 10.77
N ARG A 344 -4.61 -14.01 11.04
CA ARG A 344 -3.51 -14.42 10.14
C ARG A 344 -4.00 -15.43 9.11
N LEU A 345 -4.98 -15.01 8.30
CA LEU A 345 -5.67 -15.86 7.32
C LEU A 345 -4.72 -16.44 6.25
N ARG A 346 -3.68 -15.69 5.85
CA ARG A 346 -2.67 -16.11 4.88
C ARG A 346 -1.44 -16.79 5.47
N GLN A 347 -1.39 -17.00 6.78
CA GLN A 347 -0.25 -17.65 7.44
C GLN A 347 -0.53 -19.12 7.73
N THR A 348 0.33 -20.00 7.23
CA THR A 348 0.23 -21.45 7.46
C THR A 348 1.10 -21.91 8.62
N ASP A 349 2.34 -21.41 8.71
CA ASP A 349 3.25 -21.67 9.82
C ASP A 349 3.28 -20.50 10.80
N VAL A 350 2.59 -20.66 11.93
CA VAL A 350 2.58 -19.67 13.02
C VAL A 350 3.60 -19.97 14.12
N SER A 351 4.32 -21.10 14.04
CA SER A 351 5.32 -21.49 15.04
C SER A 351 6.53 -20.55 15.02
N GLY A 352 6.75 -19.88 13.89
CA GLY A 352 7.73 -18.81 13.69
C GLY A 352 7.40 -17.46 14.29
N GLY A 353 6.33 -17.33 15.09
CA GLY A 353 5.93 -16.05 15.68
C GLY A 353 6.98 -15.41 16.61
N THR A 354 6.64 -14.22 17.10
CA THR A 354 7.42 -13.38 18.02
C THR A 354 6.83 -13.43 19.44
N GLN A 355 7.52 -12.89 20.44
CA GLN A 355 6.93 -12.75 21.80
C GLN A 355 6.00 -11.53 21.91
N GLY A 356 6.36 -10.45 21.22
CA GLY A 356 5.56 -9.24 21.06
C GLY A 356 4.97 -9.10 19.66
N ALA A 357 4.52 -7.90 19.30
CA ALA A 357 4.02 -7.61 17.97
C ALA A 357 5.17 -7.43 16.96
N PRO A 358 5.20 -8.21 15.85
CA PRO A 358 6.18 -8.00 14.79
C PRO A 358 5.92 -6.66 14.09
N TRP A 359 6.99 -5.96 13.76
CA TRP A 359 6.97 -4.60 13.25
C TRP A 359 8.18 -4.32 12.35
N LEU A 360 8.25 -3.13 11.76
CA LEU A 360 9.30 -2.75 10.80
C LEU A 360 10.71 -2.74 11.42
N GLY A 361 10.82 -2.63 12.75
CA GLY A 361 12.10 -2.59 13.46
C GLY A 361 12.77 -1.21 13.50
N LEU A 362 12.29 -0.28 12.66
CA LEU A 362 12.76 1.11 12.56
C LEU A 362 11.60 2.03 12.14
N PRO A 363 11.71 3.35 12.35
CA PRO A 363 10.79 4.33 11.76
C PRO A 363 10.74 4.22 10.23
N ILE A 364 9.57 4.44 9.63
CA ILE A 364 9.39 4.38 8.16
C ILE A 364 10.31 5.37 7.44
N ALA A 365 10.51 6.56 8.02
CA ALA A 365 11.41 7.57 7.48
C ALA A 365 12.84 7.04 7.30
N ASP A 366 13.35 6.25 8.24
CA ASP A 366 14.75 5.80 8.26
C ASP A 366 15.08 4.82 7.12
N LEU A 367 14.07 4.26 6.43
CA LEU A 367 14.24 3.46 5.21
C LEU A 367 15.01 4.20 4.11
N ASP A 368 14.92 5.53 4.05
CA ASP A 368 15.62 6.35 3.04
C ASP A 368 17.12 6.58 3.34
N THR A 369 17.58 6.23 4.54
CA THR A 369 18.97 6.41 4.97
C THR A 369 19.77 5.11 5.11
N LEU A 370 19.14 3.96 4.83
CA LEU A 370 19.78 2.65 4.94
C LEU A 370 20.99 2.54 4.00
N GLN A 371 22.10 2.07 4.55
CA GLN A 371 23.34 1.82 3.80
C GLN A 371 23.33 0.42 3.17
N SER A 372 22.68 -0.54 3.81
CA SER A 372 22.48 -1.88 3.26
C SER A 372 21.14 -2.45 3.72
N ALA A 373 20.36 -3.02 2.80
CA ALA A 373 19.08 -3.65 3.11
C ALA A 373 18.95 -4.98 2.37
N LEU A 374 18.59 -6.05 3.08
CA LEU A 374 18.18 -7.32 2.49
C LEU A 374 16.67 -7.47 2.62
N VAL A 375 15.95 -7.49 1.50
CA VAL A 375 14.52 -7.77 1.46
C VAL A 375 14.30 -9.24 1.09
N VAL A 376 13.58 -9.98 1.92
CA VAL A 376 13.33 -11.42 1.72
C VAL A 376 11.85 -11.64 1.47
N GLY A 377 11.52 -12.27 0.34
CA GLY A 377 10.17 -12.67 -0.06
C GLY A 377 9.12 -11.57 0.02
N SER A 378 9.29 -10.51 -0.79
CA SER A 378 8.31 -9.42 -0.92
C SER A 378 8.09 -9.06 -2.37
N PHE A 379 6.83 -8.87 -2.76
CA PHE A 379 6.46 -8.18 -3.99
C PHE A 379 6.50 -6.68 -3.72
N LEU A 380 7.66 -6.18 -3.31
CA LEU A 380 7.85 -4.93 -2.56
C LEU A 380 7.09 -3.72 -3.11
N ARG A 381 7.11 -3.52 -4.43
CA ARG A 381 6.37 -2.42 -5.08
C ARG A 381 4.86 -2.53 -4.95
N LYS A 382 4.33 -3.76 -4.95
CA LYS A 382 2.89 -4.05 -4.96
C LYS A 382 2.34 -4.22 -3.54
N ASP A 383 3.15 -4.79 -2.64
CA ASP A 383 2.84 -4.90 -1.22
C ASP A 383 2.91 -3.50 -0.54
N HIS A 384 4.00 -2.76 -0.74
CA HIS A 384 4.30 -1.50 -0.04
C HIS A 384 4.94 -0.43 -0.95
N PRO A 385 4.14 0.21 -1.84
CA PRO A 385 4.64 1.19 -2.81
C PRO A 385 5.54 2.29 -2.23
N LEU A 386 5.19 2.82 -1.06
CA LEU A 386 5.94 3.91 -0.42
C LEU A 386 7.23 3.42 0.26
N PHE A 387 7.28 2.19 0.78
CA PHE A 387 8.53 1.60 1.26
C PHE A 387 9.50 1.35 0.11
N ALA A 388 8.98 0.86 -1.03
CA ALA A 388 9.76 0.72 -2.26
C ALA A 388 10.36 2.07 -2.71
N SER A 389 9.57 3.15 -2.64
CA SER A 389 10.03 4.50 -2.97
C SER A 389 11.13 4.99 -2.03
N ARG A 390 11.00 4.79 -0.70
CA ARG A 390 12.04 5.18 0.27
C ARG A 390 13.33 4.36 0.12
N LEU A 391 13.24 3.04 -0.06
CA LEU A 391 14.40 2.20 -0.33
C LEU A 391 15.11 2.60 -1.63
N ARG A 392 14.35 2.99 -2.66
CA ARG A 392 14.92 3.55 -3.89
C ARG A 392 15.67 4.86 -3.64
N SER A 393 15.14 5.73 -2.77
CA SER A 393 15.85 6.94 -2.34
C SER A 393 17.17 6.62 -1.61
N ALA A 394 17.19 5.62 -0.73
CA ALA A 394 18.41 5.15 -0.09
C ALA A 394 19.46 4.68 -1.10
N VAL A 395 19.05 3.88 -2.10
CA VAL A 395 19.96 3.43 -3.16
C VAL A 395 20.47 4.59 -4.01
N LYS A 396 19.64 5.59 -4.30
CA LYS A 396 20.09 6.81 -5.00
C LYS A 396 21.12 7.60 -4.19
N ALA A 397 21.06 7.53 -2.86
CA ALA A 397 22.04 8.11 -1.95
C ALA A 397 23.30 7.23 -1.73
N GLY A 398 23.40 6.07 -2.41
CA GLY A 398 24.55 5.17 -2.35
C GLY A 398 24.35 3.93 -1.47
N GLY A 399 23.15 3.73 -0.90
CA GLY A 399 22.78 2.50 -0.21
C GLY A 399 22.74 1.29 -1.15
N GLN A 400 22.86 0.09 -0.58
CA GLN A 400 22.82 -1.17 -1.32
C GLN A 400 21.55 -1.95 -0.96
N LEU A 401 20.74 -2.27 -1.97
CA LEU A 401 19.56 -3.12 -1.81
C LEU A 401 19.83 -4.51 -2.38
N HIS A 402 19.58 -5.52 -1.56
CA HIS A 402 19.68 -6.93 -1.91
C HIS A 402 18.33 -7.60 -1.78
N VAL A 403 18.07 -8.62 -2.60
CA VAL A 403 16.81 -9.37 -2.55
C VAL A 403 17.04 -10.87 -2.56
N LEU A 404 16.23 -11.60 -1.79
CA LEU A 404 15.99 -13.03 -1.94
C LEU A 404 14.50 -13.22 -2.24
N HIS A 405 14.15 -13.66 -3.44
CA HIS A 405 12.75 -13.76 -3.87
C HIS A 405 12.50 -14.88 -4.89
N GLY A 406 11.23 -15.10 -5.24
CA GLY A 406 10.77 -16.12 -6.19
C GLY A 406 10.66 -15.64 -7.63
N SER A 407 10.79 -14.34 -7.85
CA SER A 407 10.72 -13.69 -9.17
C SER A 407 11.65 -12.49 -9.21
N ASP A 408 12.29 -12.28 -10.36
CA ASP A 408 13.12 -11.11 -10.66
C ASP A 408 12.25 -9.93 -11.13
N ASP A 409 11.30 -9.51 -10.30
CA ASP A 409 10.44 -8.37 -10.60
C ASP A 409 11.25 -7.06 -10.64
N ASP A 410 10.92 -6.18 -11.58
CA ASP A 410 11.58 -4.88 -11.68
C ASP A 410 11.13 -3.96 -10.54
N LEU A 411 12.00 -3.78 -9.54
CA LEU A 411 11.78 -2.89 -8.39
C LEU A 411 12.01 -1.40 -8.71
N LEU A 412 12.36 -1.08 -9.96
CA LEU A 412 12.70 0.27 -10.43
C LEU A 412 13.84 0.88 -9.63
N VAL A 413 14.82 0.04 -9.29
CA VAL A 413 16.01 0.41 -8.53
C VAL A 413 17.13 -0.54 -8.92
N LYS A 414 18.37 -0.02 -8.93
CA LYS A 414 19.55 -0.85 -9.19
C LYS A 414 19.85 -1.69 -7.96
N LEU A 415 19.54 -2.99 -8.04
CA LEU A 415 19.90 -3.96 -7.01
C LEU A 415 21.41 -4.19 -6.98
N ALA A 416 21.98 -4.27 -5.77
CA ALA A 416 23.38 -4.61 -5.58
C ALA A 416 23.61 -6.11 -5.81
N ASN A 417 22.73 -6.95 -5.23
CA ASN A 417 22.72 -8.39 -5.44
C ASN A 417 21.28 -8.93 -5.42
N LYS A 418 21.05 -10.06 -6.06
CA LYS A 418 19.75 -10.75 -6.03
C LYS A 418 19.93 -12.26 -6.08
N ILE A 419 19.17 -12.98 -5.26
CA ILE A 419 19.02 -14.43 -5.33
C ILE A 419 17.58 -14.71 -5.70
N ILE A 420 17.39 -15.33 -6.88
CA ILE A 420 16.06 -15.64 -7.44
C ILE A 420 15.94 -17.16 -7.48
N ALA A 421 15.16 -17.70 -6.55
CA ALA A 421 15.08 -19.14 -6.30
C ALA A 421 13.63 -19.54 -6.00
N ALA A 422 13.30 -20.81 -6.25
CA ALA A 422 11.99 -21.35 -5.91
C ALA A 422 11.68 -21.17 -4.41
N PRO A 423 10.40 -20.97 -4.01
CA PRO A 423 10.03 -20.80 -2.60
C PRO A 423 10.63 -21.86 -1.68
N SER A 424 10.64 -23.14 -2.10
CA SER A 424 11.21 -24.24 -1.31
C SER A 424 12.73 -24.10 -1.03
N ALA A 425 13.46 -23.34 -1.85
CA ALA A 425 14.90 -23.12 -1.71
C ALA A 425 15.26 -21.88 -0.87
N TRP A 426 14.29 -21.03 -0.49
CA TRP A 426 14.59 -19.80 0.25
C TRP A 426 15.27 -20.05 1.60
N VAL A 427 14.92 -21.14 2.30
CA VAL A 427 15.56 -21.51 3.57
C VAL A 427 17.05 -21.81 3.37
N SER A 428 17.39 -22.60 2.35
CA SER A 428 18.80 -22.92 2.05
C SER A 428 19.58 -21.69 1.57
N GLU A 429 18.99 -20.83 0.76
CA GLU A 429 19.66 -19.61 0.27
C GLU A 429 19.92 -18.62 1.40
N LEU A 430 18.93 -18.42 2.29
CA LEU A 430 19.09 -17.56 3.47
C LEU A 430 20.12 -18.14 4.45
N ALA A 431 20.14 -19.47 4.63
CA ALA A 431 21.17 -20.15 5.41
C ALA A 431 22.58 -19.93 4.82
N GLY A 432 22.71 -19.96 3.49
CA GLY A 432 23.97 -19.64 2.80
C GLY A 432 24.46 -18.21 3.11
N ILE A 433 23.55 -17.23 3.18
CA ILE A 433 23.87 -15.85 3.60
C ILE A 433 24.32 -15.82 5.06
N ALA A 434 23.66 -16.56 5.96
CA ALA A 434 24.05 -16.64 7.37
C ALA A 434 25.45 -17.22 7.56
N LEU A 435 25.78 -18.31 6.86
CA LEU A 435 27.12 -18.90 6.87
C LEU A 435 28.18 -17.92 6.34
N ALA A 436 27.87 -17.22 5.25
CA ALA A 436 28.77 -16.21 4.69
C ALA A 436 29.00 -15.03 5.65
N ALA A 437 27.95 -14.58 6.35
CA ALA A 437 28.05 -13.52 7.34
C ALA A 437 28.91 -13.94 8.54
N ALA A 438 28.72 -15.18 9.02
CA ALA A 438 29.54 -15.74 10.09
C ALA A 438 31.03 -15.77 9.70
N ALA A 439 31.33 -16.27 8.50
CA ALA A 439 32.68 -16.29 7.96
C ALA A 439 33.28 -14.88 7.82
N ALA A 440 32.51 -13.90 7.33
CA ALA A 440 32.96 -12.52 7.16
C ALA A 440 33.24 -11.80 8.49
N LYS A 441 32.51 -12.14 9.57
CA LYS A 441 32.75 -11.62 10.93
C LYS A 441 33.77 -12.43 11.74
N GLY A 442 34.18 -13.60 11.27
CA GLY A 442 35.08 -14.50 12.00
C GLY A 442 34.43 -15.14 13.24
N VAL A 443 33.11 -15.32 13.23
CA VAL A 443 32.35 -15.96 14.33
C VAL A 443 31.96 -17.39 13.95
N ALA A 444 31.73 -18.25 14.94
CA ALA A 444 31.26 -19.61 14.70
C ALA A 444 29.86 -19.58 14.07
N ALA A 445 29.70 -20.30 12.96
CA ALA A 445 28.39 -20.50 12.35
C ALA A 445 27.55 -21.50 13.18
N PRO A 446 26.21 -21.36 13.20
CA PRO A 446 25.35 -22.36 13.82
C PRO A 446 25.54 -23.75 13.20
N ALA A 447 25.64 -24.78 14.04
CA ALA A 447 25.91 -26.15 13.60
C ALA A 447 24.78 -26.72 12.75
N GLU A 448 23.55 -26.26 12.98
CA GLU A 448 22.34 -26.64 12.26
C GLU A 448 22.39 -26.25 10.78
N LEU A 449 23.20 -25.24 10.42
CA LEU A 449 23.36 -24.78 9.05
C LEU A 449 24.58 -25.42 8.36
N ALA A 450 25.29 -26.33 9.03
CA ALA A 450 26.46 -26.98 8.45
C ALA A 450 26.09 -27.75 7.16
N GLY A 451 26.95 -27.66 6.15
CA GLY A 451 26.77 -28.36 4.86
C GLY A 451 25.88 -27.64 3.84
N VAL A 452 25.28 -26.49 4.18
CA VAL A 452 24.61 -25.64 3.20
C VAL A 452 25.63 -25.03 2.24
N ASN A 453 25.33 -25.06 0.94
CA ASN A 453 26.19 -24.46 -0.08
C ASN A 453 26.15 -22.93 0.00
N VAL A 454 27.31 -22.29 -0.05
CA VAL A 454 27.44 -20.82 0.02
C VAL A 454 27.79 -20.28 -1.35
N SER A 455 26.80 -19.69 -2.02
CA SER A 455 26.99 -19.04 -3.32
C SER A 455 27.83 -17.77 -3.21
N ASP A 456 28.49 -17.35 -4.30
CA ASP A 456 29.24 -16.09 -4.33
C ASP A 456 28.33 -14.87 -4.15
N THR A 457 27.06 -14.97 -4.57
CA THR A 457 26.06 -13.93 -4.32
C THR A 457 25.73 -13.84 -2.83
N ALA A 458 25.58 -14.97 -2.13
CA ALA A 458 25.39 -14.99 -0.68
C ALA A 458 26.58 -14.34 0.05
N LYS A 459 27.83 -14.59 -0.40
CA LYS A 459 29.03 -13.89 0.11
C LYS A 459 28.98 -12.39 -0.11
N ALA A 460 28.55 -11.93 -1.28
CA ALA A 460 28.44 -10.51 -1.59
C ALA A 460 27.37 -9.80 -0.75
N ILE A 461 26.21 -10.44 -0.55
CA ILE A 461 25.14 -9.94 0.34
C ILE A 461 25.65 -9.84 1.77
N ALA A 462 26.25 -10.92 2.28
CA ALA A 462 26.82 -10.94 3.63
C ALA A 462 27.89 -9.86 3.82
N ALA A 463 28.82 -9.71 2.86
CA ALA A 463 29.85 -8.67 2.89
C ALA A 463 29.25 -7.24 2.94
N SER A 464 28.12 -7.01 2.28
CA SER A 464 27.40 -5.74 2.37
C SER A 464 26.77 -5.54 3.76
N LEU A 465 26.11 -6.56 4.30
CA LEU A 465 25.41 -6.47 5.59
C LEU A 465 26.37 -6.38 6.80
N VAL A 466 27.61 -6.87 6.70
CA VAL A 466 28.59 -6.73 7.80
C VAL A 466 29.20 -5.33 7.89
N ASN A 467 29.02 -4.50 6.86
CA ASN A 467 29.63 -3.18 6.72
C ASN A 467 28.60 -2.04 6.82
N GLY A 468 28.98 -0.95 7.49
CA GLY A 468 28.10 0.20 7.74
C GLY A 468 27.37 0.12 9.08
N GLU A 469 26.64 1.17 9.40
CA GLU A 469 25.90 1.31 10.67
C GLU A 469 24.41 1.07 10.47
N ARG A 470 23.81 1.69 9.45
CA ARG A 470 22.36 1.63 9.17
C ARG A 470 22.04 0.50 8.21
N ARG A 471 21.64 -0.65 8.75
CA ARG A 471 21.47 -1.89 7.99
C ARG A 471 20.21 -2.61 8.43
N ALA A 472 19.48 -3.18 7.49
CA ALA A 472 18.22 -3.86 7.79
C ALA A 472 18.06 -5.18 7.04
N ILE A 473 17.36 -6.12 7.66
CA ILE A 473 16.85 -7.35 7.07
C ILE A 473 15.33 -7.28 7.19
N LEU A 474 14.65 -7.17 6.06
CA LEU A 474 13.22 -6.90 5.99
C LEU A 474 12.49 -8.13 5.43
N LEU A 475 11.70 -8.79 6.28
CA LEU A 475 10.87 -9.94 5.92
C LEU A 475 9.56 -9.44 5.31
N GLY A 476 9.31 -9.86 4.07
CA GLY A 476 8.11 -9.53 3.32
C GLY A 476 6.93 -10.47 3.57
N ASN A 477 5.80 -10.11 2.95
CA ASN A 477 4.54 -10.85 3.09
C ASN A 477 4.69 -12.32 2.66
N ALA A 478 5.39 -12.59 1.54
CA ALA A 478 5.54 -13.96 1.05
C ALA A 478 6.39 -14.84 1.99
N VAL A 479 7.33 -14.26 2.78
CA VAL A 479 8.03 -15.01 3.84
C VAL A 479 7.09 -15.35 4.97
N VAL A 480 6.29 -14.39 5.44
CA VAL A 480 5.33 -14.61 6.55
C VAL A 480 4.27 -15.64 6.17
N GLN A 481 3.88 -15.69 4.89
CA GLN A 481 2.91 -16.63 4.35
C GLN A 481 3.53 -18.01 4.02
N HIS A 482 4.86 -18.13 4.05
CA HIS A 482 5.57 -19.34 3.64
C HIS A 482 5.34 -20.50 4.62
N PRO A 483 5.21 -21.76 4.14
CA PRO A 483 5.04 -22.94 5.01
C PRO A 483 6.22 -23.25 5.94
N GLN A 484 7.39 -22.62 5.70
CA GLN A 484 8.59 -22.73 6.54
C GLN A 484 8.97 -21.37 7.16
N PHE A 485 7.97 -20.53 7.44
CA PHE A 485 8.19 -19.20 8.03
C PHE A 485 9.07 -19.25 9.28
N ALA A 486 8.88 -20.23 10.16
CA ALA A 486 9.68 -20.39 11.38
C ALA A 486 11.18 -20.47 11.12
N GLN A 487 11.58 -21.24 10.12
CA GLN A 487 12.99 -21.40 9.78
C GLN A 487 13.54 -20.18 9.06
N LEU A 488 12.77 -19.58 8.14
CA LEU A 488 13.16 -18.32 7.48
C LEU A 488 13.39 -17.21 8.51
N HIS A 489 12.48 -17.07 9.48
CA HIS A 489 12.57 -16.08 10.53
C HIS A 489 13.76 -16.36 11.47
N ALA A 490 13.97 -17.61 11.90
CA ALA A 490 15.10 -17.98 12.76
C ALA A 490 16.46 -17.70 12.07
N ILE A 491 16.59 -18.01 10.78
CA ILE A 491 17.82 -17.73 10.03
C ILE A 491 18.00 -16.22 9.84
N ALA A 492 16.94 -15.47 9.53
CA ALA A 492 17.01 -14.01 9.43
C ALA A 492 17.47 -13.38 10.76
N GLN A 493 17.00 -13.89 11.90
CA GLN A 493 17.48 -13.50 13.23
C GLN A 493 18.97 -13.81 13.42
N VAL A 494 19.44 -14.98 12.99
CA VAL A 494 20.88 -15.31 13.02
C VAL A 494 21.70 -14.31 12.20
N ILE A 495 21.27 -13.97 10.98
CA ILE A 495 21.96 -12.98 10.16
C ILE A 495 21.95 -11.61 10.86
N ALA A 496 20.82 -11.20 11.45
CA ALA A 496 20.70 -9.96 12.20
C ALA A 496 21.65 -9.92 13.40
N ASP A 497 21.72 -10.99 14.19
CA ASP A 497 22.61 -11.08 15.36
C ASP A 497 24.10 -11.06 14.97
N ILE A 498 24.49 -11.73 13.88
CA ILE A 498 25.87 -11.73 13.40
C ILE A 498 26.27 -10.37 12.82
N THR A 499 25.40 -9.79 12.00
CA THR A 499 25.71 -8.56 11.28
C THR A 499 25.53 -7.32 12.16
N GLY A 500 24.62 -7.36 13.13
CA GLY A 500 24.11 -6.19 13.84
C GLY A 500 23.12 -5.36 13.01
N ALA A 501 22.52 -5.96 11.97
CA ALA A 501 21.45 -5.34 11.19
C ALA A 501 20.11 -5.42 11.95
N THR A 502 19.25 -4.43 11.76
CA THR A 502 17.88 -4.45 12.29
C THR A 502 17.05 -5.50 11.55
N LEU A 503 16.46 -6.45 12.28
CA LEU A 503 15.45 -7.35 11.73
C LEU A 503 14.08 -6.68 11.79
N GLY A 504 13.35 -6.69 10.67
CA GLY A 504 12.06 -6.03 10.52
C GLY A 504 11.07 -6.83 9.67
N PHE A 505 9.79 -6.57 9.87
CA PHE A 505 8.69 -7.08 9.06
C PHE A 505 8.02 -5.94 8.30
N LEU A 506 7.76 -6.12 7.00
CA LEU A 506 7.06 -5.10 6.22
C LEU A 506 5.56 -4.99 6.61
N THR A 507 4.99 -6.05 7.18
CA THR A 507 3.59 -6.20 7.66
C THR A 507 2.53 -6.12 6.56
N GLU A 508 1.58 -7.05 6.55
CA GLU A 508 0.68 -7.26 5.41
C GLU A 508 -0.42 -6.20 5.24
N GLY A 509 -1.09 -5.83 6.33
CA GLY A 509 -2.25 -4.93 6.30
C GLY A 509 -2.09 -3.73 7.22
N ALA A 510 -3.03 -2.79 7.12
CA ALA A 510 -2.95 -1.50 7.82
C ALA A 510 -2.90 -1.59 9.34
N ASN A 511 -3.37 -2.70 9.90
CA ASN A 511 -3.43 -2.90 11.34
C ASN A 511 -2.85 -4.24 11.79
N THR A 512 -1.94 -4.83 11.01
CA THR A 512 -1.28 -6.10 11.39
C THR A 512 -0.60 -6.01 12.75
N VAL A 513 0.17 -4.94 13.01
CA VAL A 513 0.82 -4.72 14.32
C VAL A 513 -0.22 -4.59 15.43
N GLY A 514 -1.30 -3.86 15.15
CA GLY A 514 -2.40 -3.67 16.08
C GLY A 514 -3.16 -4.95 16.43
N ALA A 515 -3.36 -5.83 15.44
CA ALA A 515 -3.99 -7.13 15.65
C ALA A 515 -3.18 -8.03 16.59
N TYR A 516 -1.85 -7.98 16.49
CA TYR A 516 -0.96 -8.61 17.47
C TYR A 516 -1.03 -7.93 18.85
N ALA A 517 -1.07 -6.58 18.90
CA ALA A 517 -1.14 -5.81 20.14
C ALA A 517 -2.35 -6.20 20.99
N VAL A 518 -3.52 -6.37 20.37
CA VAL A 518 -4.77 -6.79 21.05
C VAL A 518 -4.92 -8.30 21.18
N LYS A 519 -3.91 -9.07 20.76
CA LYS A 519 -3.91 -10.54 20.79
C LYS A 519 -5.12 -11.14 20.07
N ALA A 520 -5.48 -10.61 18.91
CA ALA A 520 -6.46 -11.20 18.00
C ALA A 520 -5.87 -12.41 17.26
N THR A 521 -5.14 -13.25 17.99
CA THR A 521 -4.40 -14.42 17.52
C THR A 521 -4.64 -15.59 18.47
N ASN A 522 -4.46 -16.80 17.95
CA ASN A 522 -4.40 -18.02 18.75
C ASN A 522 -3.11 -18.80 18.49
N ALA A 523 -2.88 -19.86 19.27
CA ALA A 523 -1.64 -20.63 19.20
C ALA A 523 -1.48 -21.43 17.89
N LYS A 524 -2.58 -21.76 17.20
CA LYS A 524 -2.62 -22.65 16.03
C LYS A 524 -2.74 -21.91 14.69
N GLY A 525 -3.16 -20.65 14.69
CA GLY A 525 -3.38 -19.85 13.48
C GLY A 525 -4.73 -20.10 12.82
N ALA A 526 -5.09 -19.26 11.85
CA ALA A 526 -6.35 -19.39 11.11
C ALA A 526 -6.42 -20.66 10.25
N ALA A 527 -5.31 -21.05 9.59
CA ALA A 527 -5.26 -22.24 8.76
C ALA A 527 -5.69 -23.52 9.51
N ALA A 528 -5.29 -23.66 10.78
CA ALA A 528 -5.71 -24.78 11.62
C ALA A 528 -7.21 -24.78 11.94
N LEU A 529 -7.84 -23.60 11.99
CA LEU A 529 -9.29 -23.46 12.21
C LEU A 529 -10.11 -23.83 10.97
N PHE A 530 -9.51 -23.82 9.78
CA PHE A 530 -10.12 -24.36 8.56
C PHE A 530 -9.79 -25.85 8.39
N ALA A 531 -8.56 -26.26 8.65
CA ALA A 531 -8.15 -27.67 8.59
C ALA A 531 -8.90 -28.56 9.61
N GLN A 532 -9.29 -27.99 10.74
CA GLN A 532 -10.21 -28.60 11.71
C GLN A 532 -11.48 -27.74 11.77
N PRO A 533 -12.47 -28.03 10.91
CA PRO A 533 -13.67 -27.22 10.78
C PRO A 533 -14.40 -27.01 12.10
N ARG A 534 -14.96 -25.82 12.25
CA ARG A 534 -15.75 -25.38 13.41
C ARG A 534 -17.23 -25.40 13.05
N GLN A 535 -18.08 -25.46 14.06
CA GLN A 535 -19.53 -25.47 13.86
C GLN A 535 -20.05 -24.05 13.60
N ALA A 536 -19.37 -23.01 14.11
CA ALA A 536 -19.70 -21.62 13.84
C ALA A 536 -18.47 -20.77 13.50
N TYR A 537 -18.62 -19.84 12.56
CA TYR A 537 -17.61 -18.85 12.19
C TYR A 537 -18.19 -17.42 12.24
N LEU A 538 -17.45 -16.51 12.86
CA LEU A 538 -17.66 -15.06 12.80
C LEU A 538 -16.55 -14.46 11.93
N LEU A 539 -16.90 -13.93 10.76
CA LEU A 539 -15.96 -13.33 9.81
C LEU A 539 -16.06 -11.81 9.91
N LEU A 540 -14.97 -11.14 10.30
CA LEU A 540 -14.91 -9.69 10.47
C LEU A 540 -14.05 -9.05 9.38
N ASN A 541 -14.69 -8.36 8.42
CA ASN A 541 -14.05 -7.75 7.25
C ASN A 541 -13.21 -8.73 6.40
N ALA A 542 -13.39 -10.03 6.59
CA ALA A 542 -12.63 -11.08 5.93
C ALA A 542 -13.45 -11.70 4.79
N GLU A 543 -12.80 -11.91 3.65
CA GLU A 543 -13.34 -12.68 2.52
C GLU A 543 -12.46 -13.94 2.36
N PRO A 544 -12.70 -15.02 3.14
CA PRO A 544 -11.80 -16.18 3.20
C PRO A 544 -11.48 -16.83 1.86
N GLU A 545 -12.35 -16.70 0.86
CA GLU A 545 -12.10 -17.12 -0.53
C GLU A 545 -10.91 -16.40 -1.19
N TYR A 546 -10.57 -15.19 -0.73
CA TYR A 546 -9.47 -14.37 -1.25
C TYR A 546 -8.39 -14.07 -0.21
N ASP A 547 -8.74 -14.17 1.08
CA ASP A 547 -7.90 -13.79 2.20
C ASP A 547 -7.22 -14.97 2.89
N SER A 548 -7.50 -16.22 2.50
CA SER A 548 -6.91 -17.41 3.14
C SER A 548 -5.69 -17.95 2.40
N ALA A 549 -4.77 -18.57 3.15
CA ALA A 549 -3.61 -19.26 2.59
C ALA A 549 -4.01 -20.43 1.68
N ASP A 550 -5.13 -21.09 1.98
CA ASP A 550 -5.76 -22.14 1.17
C ASP A 550 -7.26 -21.85 1.08
N ALA A 551 -7.65 -21.18 -0.02
CA ALA A 551 -9.03 -20.75 -0.25
C ALA A 551 -10.00 -21.94 -0.33
N LYS A 552 -9.60 -23.03 -0.99
CA LYS A 552 -10.41 -24.26 -1.11
C LYS A 552 -10.68 -24.90 0.25
N GLN A 553 -9.65 -24.99 1.11
CA GLN A 553 -9.82 -25.51 2.47
C GLN A 553 -10.75 -24.62 3.30
N ALA A 554 -10.56 -23.29 3.22
CA ALA A 554 -11.42 -22.33 3.92
C ALA A 554 -12.89 -22.47 3.48
N LEU A 555 -13.16 -22.49 2.17
CA LEU A 555 -14.50 -22.66 1.63
C LEU A 555 -15.12 -24.01 2.04
N THR A 556 -14.33 -25.09 2.07
CA THR A 556 -14.81 -26.41 2.51
C THR A 556 -15.24 -26.37 3.98
N ALA A 557 -14.44 -25.73 4.84
CA ALA A 557 -14.75 -25.59 6.26
C ALA A 557 -15.98 -24.72 6.52
N LEU A 558 -16.10 -23.59 5.80
CA LEU A 558 -17.24 -22.68 5.93
C LEU A 558 -18.55 -23.32 5.45
N ASN A 559 -18.54 -24.03 4.32
CA ASN A 559 -19.72 -24.75 3.82
C ASN A 559 -20.14 -25.93 4.72
N ALA A 560 -19.23 -26.47 5.53
CA ALA A 560 -19.51 -27.53 6.49
C ALA A 560 -20.00 -27.01 7.86
N ALA A 561 -19.90 -25.70 8.11
CA ALA A 561 -20.33 -25.10 9.36
C ALA A 561 -21.87 -25.07 9.47
N LYS A 562 -22.37 -25.05 10.70
CA LYS A 562 -23.81 -24.86 10.97
C LYS A 562 -24.23 -23.40 10.92
N MET A 563 -23.28 -22.48 11.13
CA MET A 563 -23.53 -21.05 11.10
C MET A 563 -22.28 -20.28 10.68
N VAL A 564 -22.38 -19.47 9.64
CA VAL A 564 -21.37 -18.49 9.26
C VAL A 564 -21.98 -17.09 9.24
N VAL A 565 -21.42 -16.21 10.08
CA VAL A 565 -21.82 -14.81 10.21
C VAL A 565 -20.74 -13.94 9.58
N SER A 566 -21.08 -13.19 8.53
CA SER A 566 -20.19 -12.22 7.90
C SER A 566 -20.53 -10.80 8.37
N LEU A 567 -19.58 -10.15 9.03
CA LEU A 567 -19.62 -8.73 9.37
C LEU A 567 -18.76 -8.00 8.33
N SER A 568 -19.41 -7.34 7.36
CA SER A 568 -18.71 -6.70 6.23
C SER A 568 -19.43 -5.45 5.72
N PRO A 569 -18.72 -4.49 5.11
CA PRO A 569 -19.32 -3.40 4.34
C PRO A 569 -19.99 -3.86 3.03
N PHE A 570 -19.72 -5.09 2.58
CA PHE A 570 -20.11 -5.59 1.25
C PHE A 570 -20.93 -6.87 1.29
N LYS A 571 -21.76 -7.07 0.28
CA LYS A 571 -22.50 -8.31 0.01
C LYS A 571 -21.58 -9.34 -0.62
N HIS A 572 -20.87 -10.12 0.19
CA HIS A 572 -20.01 -11.22 -0.25
C HIS A 572 -20.27 -12.51 0.52
N GLY A 573 -19.61 -13.60 0.12
CA GLY A 573 -19.74 -14.88 0.81
C GLY A 573 -21.14 -15.49 0.75
N LEU A 574 -21.98 -15.09 -0.24
CA LEU A 574 -23.38 -15.50 -0.34
C LEU A 574 -23.58 -17.02 -0.44
N GLU A 575 -22.55 -17.74 -0.87
CA GLU A 575 -22.55 -19.19 -1.01
C GLU A 575 -22.45 -19.89 0.35
N TYR A 576 -21.57 -19.42 1.24
CA TYR A 576 -21.25 -20.08 2.51
C TYR A 576 -21.79 -19.36 3.76
N ALA A 577 -22.22 -18.10 3.66
CA ALA A 577 -22.74 -17.33 4.79
C ALA A 577 -24.22 -17.65 5.05
N ASP A 578 -24.61 -17.65 6.33
CA ASP A 578 -26.00 -17.73 6.80
C ASP A 578 -26.54 -16.37 7.24
N VAL A 579 -25.65 -15.48 7.66
CA VAL A 579 -25.97 -14.14 8.16
C VAL A 579 -24.99 -13.12 7.59
N LEU A 580 -25.50 -12.02 7.06
CA LEU A 580 -24.71 -10.85 6.71
C LEU A 580 -25.10 -9.67 7.61
N LEU A 581 -24.12 -9.08 8.29
CA LEU A 581 -24.30 -7.92 9.15
C LEU A 581 -23.54 -6.71 8.55
N PRO A 582 -24.22 -5.63 8.14
CA PRO A 582 -23.57 -4.47 7.55
C PRO A 582 -22.75 -3.68 8.57
N ILE A 583 -21.43 -3.66 8.37
CA ILE A 583 -20.53 -2.83 9.16
C ILE A 583 -19.90 -1.70 8.36
N ALA A 584 -19.60 -0.60 9.06
CA ALA A 584 -19.13 0.64 8.46
C ALA A 584 -17.67 0.52 8.00
N PRO A 585 -17.32 0.93 6.77
CA PRO A 585 -15.93 1.10 6.37
C PRO A 585 -15.27 2.28 7.11
N PHE A 586 -13.95 2.39 7.01
CA PHE A 586 -13.14 3.39 7.73
C PHE A 586 -13.58 4.86 7.55
N THR A 587 -14.30 5.19 6.46
CA THR A 587 -14.82 6.54 6.22
C THR A 587 -16.13 6.84 6.95
N GLU A 588 -16.79 5.84 7.52
CA GLU A 588 -18.13 5.92 8.15
C GLU A 588 -18.08 5.67 9.67
N THR A 589 -16.94 5.23 10.19
CA THR A 589 -16.72 4.95 11.61
C THR A 589 -15.42 5.58 12.09
N ALA A 590 -15.37 5.93 13.37
CA ALA A 590 -14.10 6.22 14.03
C ALA A 590 -13.36 4.91 14.33
N GLY A 591 -12.03 4.97 14.35
CA GLY A 591 -11.19 3.83 14.64
C GLY A 591 -9.71 4.19 14.73
N THR A 592 -8.90 3.17 15.02
CA THR A 592 -7.45 3.30 15.17
C THR A 592 -6.74 2.18 14.41
N PHE A 593 -5.69 2.55 13.66
CA PHE A 593 -4.76 1.61 13.04
C PHE A 593 -3.37 1.78 13.67
N VAL A 594 -2.66 0.69 13.91
CA VAL A 594 -1.25 0.68 14.30
C VAL A 594 -0.44 0.23 13.08
N ASN A 595 0.30 1.17 12.51
CA ASN A 595 1.07 0.94 11.28
C ASN A 595 2.32 0.06 11.52
N ALA A 596 3.09 -0.19 10.46
CA ALA A 596 4.27 -1.06 10.48
C ALA A 596 5.38 -0.60 11.44
N GLU A 597 5.53 0.71 11.68
CA GLU A 597 6.51 1.22 12.68
C GLU A 597 5.98 1.16 14.12
N GLY A 598 4.75 0.68 14.33
CA GLY A 598 4.13 0.56 15.64
C GLY A 598 3.45 1.84 16.14
N LEU A 599 3.19 2.81 15.25
CA LEU A 599 2.53 4.08 15.58
C LEU A 599 1.00 3.92 15.52
N PRO A 600 0.27 4.12 16.65
CA PRO A 600 -1.19 4.21 16.63
C PRO A 600 -1.66 5.51 15.99
N GLN A 601 -2.50 5.41 14.97
CA GLN A 601 -3.08 6.52 14.23
C GLN A 601 -4.59 6.46 14.31
N HIS A 602 -5.17 7.46 14.97
CA HIS A 602 -6.61 7.57 15.17
C HIS A 602 -7.26 8.42 14.08
N PHE A 603 -8.44 8.00 13.63
CA PHE A 603 -9.26 8.71 12.65
C PHE A 603 -10.75 8.66 13.00
N ASN A 604 -11.49 9.59 12.41
CA ASN A 604 -12.93 9.72 12.58
C ASN A 604 -13.66 9.40 11.29
N GLY A 605 -14.93 8.96 11.40
CA GLY A 605 -15.83 8.88 10.26
C GLY A 605 -15.98 10.26 9.60
N VAL A 606 -15.81 10.31 8.28
CA VAL A 606 -15.86 11.53 7.46
C VAL A 606 -17.20 11.70 6.75
N VAL A 607 -17.97 10.62 6.63
CA VAL A 607 -19.36 10.56 6.16
C VAL A 607 -20.21 9.78 7.15
N ARG A 608 -21.53 9.95 7.08
CA ARG A 608 -22.49 9.12 7.83
C ARG A 608 -22.56 7.74 7.22
N ALA A 609 -22.80 6.73 8.07
CA ALA A 609 -22.99 5.35 7.66
C ALA A 609 -24.07 5.20 6.59
N LEU A 610 -23.82 4.36 5.59
CA LEU A 610 -24.75 4.12 4.49
C LEU A 610 -25.90 3.20 4.92
N GLY A 611 -27.14 3.62 4.69
CA GLY A 611 -28.32 2.83 5.04
C GLY A 611 -28.41 2.53 6.54
N GLU A 612 -28.61 1.25 6.89
CA GLU A 612 -28.67 0.78 8.27
C GLU A 612 -27.33 0.25 8.80
N THR A 613 -26.23 0.48 8.07
CA THR A 613 -24.88 0.11 8.51
C THR A 613 -24.55 0.64 9.91
N ARG A 614 -23.78 -0.13 10.68
CA ARG A 614 -23.31 0.26 12.03
C ARG A 614 -21.79 0.09 12.15
N PRO A 615 -21.11 0.87 13.00
CA PRO A 615 -19.71 0.58 13.37
C PRO A 615 -19.54 -0.87 13.82
N GLY A 616 -18.54 -1.60 13.30
CA GLY A 616 -18.34 -3.02 13.61
C GLY A 616 -18.13 -3.28 15.10
N TRP A 617 -17.38 -2.40 15.78
CA TRP A 617 -17.19 -2.46 17.22
C TRP A 617 -18.52 -2.36 17.99
N LYS A 618 -19.49 -1.56 17.52
CA LYS A 618 -20.81 -1.46 18.16
C LYS A 618 -21.61 -2.75 18.00
N VAL A 619 -21.55 -3.38 16.82
CA VAL A 619 -22.23 -4.65 16.55
C VAL A 619 -21.71 -5.73 17.50
N LEU A 620 -20.37 -5.89 17.59
CA LEU A 620 -19.73 -6.85 18.49
C LEU A 620 -20.07 -6.58 19.96
N ARG A 621 -20.06 -5.30 20.37
CA ARG A 621 -20.46 -4.91 21.72
C ARG A 621 -21.91 -5.27 22.04
N VAL A 622 -22.84 -5.00 21.12
CA VAL A 622 -24.27 -5.31 21.34
C VAL A 622 -24.49 -6.83 21.39
N LEU A 623 -23.80 -7.62 20.56
CA LEU A 623 -23.83 -9.09 20.67
C LEU A 623 -23.34 -9.56 22.05
N GLY A 624 -22.24 -8.99 22.55
CA GLY A 624 -21.74 -9.28 23.89
C GLY A 624 -22.78 -8.98 24.99
N ASN A 625 -23.46 -7.83 24.91
CA ASN A 625 -24.51 -7.46 25.86
C ASN A 625 -25.75 -8.36 25.76
N LEU A 626 -26.18 -8.71 24.54
CA LEU A 626 -27.33 -9.59 24.31
C LEU A 626 -27.12 -10.97 24.94
N LEU A 627 -25.89 -11.49 24.83
CA LEU A 627 -25.46 -12.75 25.44
C LEU A 627 -25.05 -12.62 26.92
N LYS A 628 -25.22 -11.44 27.53
CA LYS A 628 -24.88 -11.13 28.93
C LYS A 628 -23.41 -11.41 29.28
N LEU A 629 -22.52 -11.24 28.30
CA LEU A 629 -21.08 -11.37 28.48
C LEU A 629 -20.52 -10.14 29.21
N GLN A 630 -19.51 -10.35 30.04
CA GLN A 630 -18.90 -9.27 30.82
C GLN A 630 -17.95 -8.41 29.97
N GLY A 631 -17.84 -7.13 30.31
CA GLY A 631 -16.86 -6.22 29.70
C GLY A 631 -17.26 -5.62 28.35
N PHE A 632 -18.54 -5.57 28.01
CA PHE A 632 -19.07 -4.94 26.78
C PHE A 632 -19.87 -3.64 27.04
N ALA A 633 -19.49 -2.89 28.08
CA ALA A 633 -20.19 -1.70 28.55
C ALA A 633 -19.68 -0.38 27.93
N GLN A 634 -18.81 -0.43 26.91
CA GLN A 634 -18.24 0.77 26.29
C GLN A 634 -19.31 1.53 25.49
N ASP A 635 -19.30 2.85 25.55
CA ASP A 635 -20.26 3.72 24.85
C ASP A 635 -19.65 4.42 23.64
N THR A 636 -18.31 4.51 23.58
CA THR A 636 -17.56 5.25 22.56
C THR A 636 -16.41 4.42 21.99
N ALA A 637 -15.97 4.75 20.78
CA ALA A 637 -14.84 4.06 20.15
C ALA A 637 -13.54 4.31 20.93
N GLU A 638 -13.40 5.52 21.49
CA GLU A 638 -12.27 5.94 22.30
C GLU A 638 -12.12 5.11 23.57
N GLN A 639 -13.22 4.77 24.25
CA GLN A 639 -13.19 3.86 25.40
C GLN A 639 -12.70 2.46 25.00
N VAL A 640 -13.14 1.94 23.85
CA VAL A 640 -12.68 0.64 23.34
C VAL A 640 -11.19 0.71 22.99
N ARG A 641 -10.75 1.78 22.32
CA ARG A 641 -9.35 2.03 21.98
C ARG A 641 -8.46 2.07 23.21
N ASP A 642 -8.86 2.86 24.21
CA ASP A 642 -8.07 3.06 25.42
C ASP A 642 -7.95 1.76 26.22
N GLU A 643 -9.00 0.94 26.23
CA GLU A 643 -8.94 -0.42 26.77
C GLU A 643 -8.03 -1.33 25.93
N ALA A 644 -8.17 -1.30 24.61
CA ALA A 644 -7.42 -2.16 23.69
C ALA A 644 -5.91 -1.89 23.69
N LEU A 645 -5.53 -0.62 23.80
CA LEU A 645 -4.14 -0.15 23.82
C LEU A 645 -3.61 0.04 25.24
N ALA A 646 -4.34 -0.39 26.27
CA ALA A 646 -3.89 -0.33 27.65
C ALA A 646 -2.57 -1.12 27.80
N GLY A 647 -1.47 -0.42 28.08
CA GLY A 647 -0.15 -1.03 28.21
C GLY A 647 0.59 -1.29 26.90
N PHE A 648 0.01 -0.95 25.74
CA PHE A 648 0.75 -0.96 24.47
C PHE A 648 1.81 0.14 24.47
N SER A 649 3.05 -0.23 24.16
CA SER A 649 4.18 0.69 24.08
C SER A 649 5.25 0.13 23.15
N ALA A 650 6.37 0.84 22.97
CA ALA A 650 7.51 0.32 22.22
C ALA A 650 8.03 -1.03 22.77
N ALA A 651 7.84 -1.31 24.07
CA ALA A 651 8.22 -2.60 24.67
C ALA A 651 7.29 -3.77 24.27
N SER A 652 6.14 -3.47 23.68
CA SER A 652 5.22 -4.46 23.12
C SER A 652 5.66 -4.94 21.73
N LEU A 653 6.59 -4.23 21.09
CA LEU A 653 7.10 -4.53 19.76
C LEU A 653 8.31 -5.45 19.86
N ASP A 654 8.30 -6.55 19.09
CA ASP A 654 9.37 -7.54 19.12
C ASP A 654 9.46 -8.26 17.77
N ASN A 655 10.68 -8.39 17.28
CA ASN A 655 10.99 -9.09 16.04
C ASN A 655 11.84 -10.34 16.27
N ARG A 656 12.10 -10.75 17.52
CA ARG A 656 12.90 -11.94 17.78
C ARG A 656 12.13 -13.22 17.47
N ALA A 657 12.77 -14.12 16.74
CA ALA A 657 12.23 -15.43 16.43
C ALA A 657 12.04 -16.26 17.70
N LYS A 658 10.84 -16.84 17.88
CA LYS A 658 10.56 -17.80 18.94
C LYS A 658 11.02 -19.22 18.60
N ALA A 659 10.99 -19.57 17.32
CA ALA A 659 11.35 -20.90 16.85
C ALA A 659 12.85 -21.16 16.95
N ALA A 660 13.23 -22.38 17.34
CA ALA A 660 14.61 -22.81 17.28
C ALA A 660 15.04 -23.05 15.83
N LEU A 661 16.32 -22.77 15.57
CA LEU A 661 16.95 -23.08 14.30
C LEU A 661 16.99 -24.59 14.07
N ALA A 662 16.71 -25.02 12.85
CA ALA A 662 16.83 -26.41 12.42
C ALA A 662 17.54 -26.49 11.06
N ALA A 663 18.01 -27.68 10.71
CA ALA A 663 18.66 -27.92 9.43
C ALA A 663 17.67 -27.70 8.27
N PRO A 664 18.08 -27.02 7.18
CA PRO A 664 17.23 -26.84 6.01
C PRO A 664 16.79 -28.17 5.41
N THR A 665 15.50 -28.26 5.05
CA THR A 665 14.98 -29.39 4.26
C THR A 665 15.37 -29.25 2.80
N ALA A 666 15.51 -30.36 2.08
CA ALA A 666 15.80 -30.34 0.65
C ALA A 666 14.69 -29.61 -0.14
N ALA A 667 15.10 -28.83 -1.15
CA ALA A 667 14.18 -28.16 -2.06
C ALA A 667 13.35 -29.17 -2.88
N GLY A 668 12.13 -28.77 -3.25
CA GLY A 668 11.27 -29.57 -4.12
C GLY A 668 11.86 -29.73 -5.53
N GLN A 669 11.55 -30.84 -6.21
CA GLN A 669 11.98 -31.07 -7.60
C GLN A 669 10.88 -30.82 -8.64
N GLY A 670 9.63 -30.63 -8.20
CA GLY A 670 8.49 -30.34 -9.06
C GLY A 670 8.36 -28.86 -9.45
N LEU A 671 7.35 -28.53 -10.24
CA LEU A 671 6.94 -27.13 -10.44
C LEU A 671 6.28 -26.61 -9.16
N GLU A 672 6.63 -25.41 -8.74
CA GLU A 672 6.13 -24.78 -7.52
C GLU A 672 5.28 -23.55 -7.84
N ARG A 673 4.21 -23.36 -7.08
CA ARG A 673 3.42 -22.13 -7.12
C ARG A 673 4.12 -21.01 -6.35
N LEU A 674 4.30 -19.87 -7.01
CA LEU A 674 4.57 -18.59 -6.38
C LEU A 674 3.29 -17.75 -6.45
N ALA A 675 2.69 -17.44 -5.30
CA ALA A 675 1.47 -16.63 -5.24
C ALA A 675 1.74 -15.28 -4.58
N ASP A 676 1.62 -14.20 -5.36
CA ASP A 676 1.46 -12.84 -4.84
C ASP A 676 0.00 -12.56 -4.48
N VAL A 677 -0.21 -11.56 -3.60
CA VAL A 677 -1.51 -10.91 -3.46
C VAL A 677 -1.48 -9.65 -4.33
N PRO A 678 -2.24 -9.58 -5.44
CA PRO A 678 -2.23 -8.42 -6.32
C PRO A 678 -2.59 -7.13 -5.57
N ILE A 679 -1.92 -6.03 -5.90
CA ILE A 679 -2.14 -4.72 -5.25
C ILE A 679 -3.61 -4.30 -5.26
N TYR A 680 -4.35 -4.56 -6.34
CA TYR A 680 -5.77 -4.23 -6.48
C TYR A 680 -6.72 -5.37 -6.07
N SER A 681 -6.20 -6.35 -5.34
CA SER A 681 -6.96 -7.43 -4.69
C SER A 681 -6.58 -7.60 -3.21
N ALA A 682 -5.78 -6.68 -2.66
CA ALA A 682 -5.22 -6.74 -1.31
C ALA A 682 -6.25 -6.63 -0.18
N ASP A 683 -7.40 -6.00 -0.44
CA ASP A 683 -8.50 -5.82 0.48
C ASP A 683 -9.85 -5.64 -0.24
N ALA A 684 -10.93 -5.64 0.53
CA ALA A 684 -12.30 -5.59 0.02
C ALA A 684 -12.65 -4.29 -0.73
N LEU A 685 -12.04 -3.15 -0.38
CA LEU A 685 -12.31 -1.86 -1.03
C LEU A 685 -11.70 -1.83 -2.43
N VAL A 686 -10.44 -2.25 -2.54
CA VAL A 686 -9.69 -2.15 -3.81
C VAL A 686 -10.19 -3.14 -4.85
N ARG A 687 -10.69 -4.31 -4.41
CA ARG A 687 -11.39 -5.29 -5.28
C ARG A 687 -12.60 -4.66 -5.98
N ARG A 688 -13.25 -3.69 -5.34
CA ARG A 688 -14.49 -3.05 -5.79
C ARG A 688 -14.29 -1.65 -6.36
N ALA A 689 -13.05 -1.27 -6.66
CA ALA A 689 -12.73 -0.01 -7.32
C ALA A 689 -12.55 -0.24 -8.85
N PRO A 690 -13.55 0.08 -9.69
CA PRO A 690 -13.55 -0.33 -11.09
C PRO A 690 -12.35 0.19 -11.88
N SER A 691 -11.91 1.42 -11.61
CA SER A 691 -10.79 2.02 -12.35
C SER A 691 -9.46 1.34 -12.02
N LEU A 692 -9.29 0.84 -10.80
CA LEU A 692 -8.13 0.03 -10.41
C LEU A 692 -8.13 -1.33 -11.14
N GLN A 693 -9.30 -1.95 -11.32
CA GLN A 693 -9.42 -3.24 -12.03
C GLN A 693 -9.12 -3.16 -13.54
N LEU A 694 -9.10 -1.96 -14.12
CA LEU A 694 -8.77 -1.73 -15.54
C LEU A 694 -7.26 -1.56 -15.81
N THR A 695 -6.45 -1.45 -14.76
CA THR A 695 -4.99 -1.25 -14.85
C THR A 695 -4.26 -2.49 -15.39
N ASN A 696 -3.00 -2.31 -15.82
CA ASN A 696 -2.18 -3.44 -16.26
C ASN A 696 -1.88 -4.43 -15.12
N ASP A 697 -1.65 -3.95 -13.89
CA ASP A 697 -1.43 -4.81 -12.72
C ASP A 697 -2.64 -5.73 -12.46
N ALA A 698 -3.87 -5.20 -12.49
CA ALA A 698 -5.08 -6.00 -12.32
C ALA A 698 -5.26 -7.04 -13.44
N LYS A 699 -4.95 -6.67 -14.69
CA LYS A 699 -5.03 -7.60 -15.83
C LYS A 699 -3.96 -8.69 -15.77
N ALA A 700 -2.75 -8.36 -15.31
CA ALA A 700 -1.67 -9.31 -15.14
C ALA A 700 -1.99 -10.35 -14.04
N ALA A 701 -2.72 -9.93 -13.00
CA ALA A 701 -3.15 -10.80 -11.91
C ALA A 701 -4.05 -11.96 -12.36
N LEU A 702 -4.74 -11.84 -13.49
CA LEU A 702 -5.68 -12.84 -14.02
C LEU A 702 -5.03 -13.87 -14.94
N ARG A 703 -3.71 -14.05 -14.86
CA ARG A 703 -2.91 -14.91 -15.75
C ARG A 703 -2.05 -15.88 -14.97
N ALA A 704 -1.77 -17.04 -15.56
CA ALA A 704 -0.71 -17.92 -15.09
C ALA A 704 0.59 -17.53 -15.79
N THR A 705 1.60 -17.08 -15.04
CA THR A 705 2.90 -16.69 -15.61
C THR A 705 3.88 -17.85 -15.48
N LEU A 706 4.33 -18.35 -16.63
CA LEU A 706 5.22 -19.51 -16.74
C LEU A 706 6.65 -19.06 -17.04
N PRO A 707 7.66 -19.81 -16.58
CA PRO A 707 9.05 -19.56 -16.94
C PRO A 707 9.24 -19.87 -18.42
N ALA A 708 10.07 -19.07 -19.10
CA ALA A 708 10.30 -19.11 -20.55
C ALA A 708 10.51 -20.53 -21.09
N ALA A 709 11.37 -21.32 -20.44
CA ALA A 709 11.67 -22.68 -20.87
C ALA A 709 10.46 -23.63 -20.79
N LEU A 710 9.58 -23.48 -19.80
CA LEU A 710 8.35 -24.27 -19.70
C LEU A 710 7.31 -23.80 -20.74
N PHE A 711 7.14 -22.49 -20.86
CA PHE A 711 6.23 -21.87 -21.82
C PHE A 711 6.53 -22.30 -23.26
N ASP A 712 7.81 -22.22 -23.65
CA ASP A 712 8.30 -22.58 -24.99
C ASP A 712 8.18 -24.10 -25.23
N ARG A 713 8.47 -24.93 -24.21
CA ARG A 713 8.32 -26.40 -24.28
C ARG A 713 6.86 -26.84 -24.50
N LEU A 714 5.91 -26.11 -23.91
CA LEU A 714 4.48 -26.37 -24.08
C LEU A 714 3.93 -25.83 -25.41
N GLY A 715 4.75 -25.15 -26.23
CA GLY A 715 4.32 -24.60 -27.52
C GLY A 715 3.18 -23.59 -27.40
N LEU A 716 3.25 -22.74 -26.36
CA LEU A 716 2.22 -21.74 -26.06
C LEU A 716 2.48 -20.43 -26.80
N VAL A 717 1.41 -19.72 -27.10
CA VAL A 717 1.42 -18.28 -27.46
C VAL A 717 0.85 -17.49 -26.30
N VAL A 718 1.30 -16.24 -26.09
CA VAL A 718 0.83 -15.41 -24.97
C VAL A 718 -0.69 -15.25 -25.07
N GLY A 719 -1.40 -15.60 -24.01
CA GLY A 719 -2.86 -15.62 -23.96
C GLY A 719 -3.49 -17.00 -24.22
N ASP A 720 -2.73 -18.00 -24.67
CA ASP A 720 -3.22 -19.39 -24.76
C ASP A 720 -3.73 -19.86 -23.39
N ALA A 721 -4.83 -20.61 -23.40
CA ALA A 721 -5.36 -21.20 -22.19
C ALA A 721 -4.47 -22.35 -21.70
N VAL A 722 -4.15 -22.36 -20.41
CA VAL A 722 -3.47 -23.46 -19.72
C VAL A 722 -4.32 -23.97 -18.58
N ARG A 723 -4.32 -25.29 -18.39
CA ARG A 723 -4.89 -25.94 -17.21
C ARG A 723 -3.83 -26.00 -16.14
N VAL A 724 -4.11 -25.35 -15.02
CA VAL A 724 -3.26 -25.30 -13.84
C VAL A 724 -3.89 -26.19 -12.78
N ARG A 725 -3.15 -27.19 -12.30
CA ARG A 725 -3.61 -28.17 -11.32
C ARG A 725 -2.79 -28.09 -10.04
N GLN A 726 -3.47 -28.08 -8.89
CA GLN A 726 -2.86 -28.14 -7.57
C GLN A 726 -3.65 -29.12 -6.71
N GLY A 727 -3.05 -30.28 -6.40
CA GLY A 727 -3.79 -31.43 -5.85
C GLY A 727 -4.94 -31.82 -6.78
N ASP A 728 -6.15 -31.91 -6.23
CA ASP A 728 -7.37 -32.24 -6.99
C ASP A 728 -8.04 -31.03 -7.65
N ALA A 729 -7.56 -29.81 -7.41
CA ALA A 729 -8.11 -28.60 -8.00
C ALA A 729 -7.52 -28.33 -9.38
N VAL A 730 -8.36 -27.91 -10.33
CA VAL A 730 -7.95 -27.53 -11.69
C VAL A 730 -8.63 -26.22 -12.06
N VAL A 731 -7.86 -25.27 -12.59
CA VAL A 731 -8.39 -24.01 -13.13
C VAL A 731 -7.77 -23.74 -14.50
N THR A 732 -8.52 -23.04 -15.35
CA THR A 732 -8.03 -22.62 -16.66
C THR A 732 -7.69 -21.13 -16.62
N LEU A 733 -6.46 -20.79 -16.98
CA LEU A 733 -5.95 -19.42 -16.98
C LEU A 733 -5.27 -19.12 -18.31
N PRO A 734 -5.31 -17.86 -18.80
CA PRO A 734 -4.46 -17.43 -19.89
C PRO A 734 -2.99 -17.45 -19.46
N ALA A 735 -2.12 -17.99 -20.31
CA ALA A 735 -0.69 -18.10 -20.06
C ALA A 735 0.05 -16.80 -20.41
N ALA A 736 0.99 -16.42 -19.56
CA ALA A 736 1.99 -15.40 -19.82
C ALA A 736 3.40 -16.00 -19.76
N ARG A 737 4.31 -15.52 -20.60
CA ARG A 737 5.71 -15.93 -20.63
C ARG A 737 6.54 -14.98 -19.77
N SER A 738 7.44 -15.51 -18.94
CA SER A 738 8.39 -14.70 -18.18
C SER A 738 9.82 -15.27 -18.20
N GLU A 739 10.79 -14.37 -18.34
CA GLU A 739 12.22 -14.67 -18.20
C GLU A 739 12.73 -14.44 -16.76
N THR A 740 11.88 -13.88 -15.89
CA THR A 740 12.22 -13.48 -14.51
C THR A 740 11.92 -14.57 -13.48
N LEU A 741 11.33 -15.69 -13.89
CA LEU A 741 10.98 -16.80 -13.01
C LEU A 741 12.05 -17.91 -13.05
N PRO A 742 12.37 -18.55 -11.90
CA PRO A 742 13.11 -19.80 -11.89
C PRO A 742 12.43 -20.86 -12.77
N ALA A 743 13.23 -21.77 -13.33
CA ALA A 743 12.76 -22.76 -14.29
C ALA A 743 11.64 -23.68 -13.76
N ASN A 744 11.56 -23.86 -12.44
CA ASN A 744 10.58 -24.69 -11.76
C ASN A 744 9.50 -23.88 -11.01
N VAL A 745 9.31 -22.59 -11.30
CA VAL A 745 8.31 -21.76 -10.61
C VAL A 745 7.26 -21.26 -11.59
N VAL A 746 5.99 -21.45 -11.25
CA VAL A 746 4.86 -20.85 -11.95
C VAL A 746 4.21 -19.83 -11.03
N ARG A 747 4.11 -18.57 -11.49
CA ARG A 747 3.41 -17.53 -10.73
C ARG A 747 1.92 -17.58 -11.04
N VAL A 748 1.14 -17.89 -10.01
CA VAL A 748 -0.34 -17.89 -10.04
C VAL A 748 -0.82 -17.09 -8.84
N PRO A 749 -1.20 -15.81 -9.05
CA PRO A 749 -1.59 -14.92 -7.97
C PRO A 749 -2.71 -15.51 -7.10
N ALA A 750 -2.69 -15.17 -5.82
CA ALA A 750 -3.81 -15.41 -4.90
C ALA A 750 -4.84 -14.29 -5.02
N ALA A 751 -5.91 -14.36 -4.21
CA ALA A 751 -6.92 -13.32 -4.10
C ALA A 751 -7.64 -12.93 -5.41
N THR A 752 -7.64 -13.83 -6.41
CA THR A 752 -8.42 -13.68 -7.64
C THR A 752 -9.53 -14.73 -7.74
N PRO A 753 -10.64 -14.48 -8.46
CA PRO A 753 -11.72 -15.45 -8.62
C PRO A 753 -11.26 -16.82 -9.13
N ALA A 754 -10.33 -16.86 -10.08
CA ALA A 754 -9.79 -18.11 -10.58
C ALA A 754 -8.93 -18.83 -9.52
N SER A 755 -8.08 -18.10 -8.80
CA SER A 755 -7.21 -18.68 -7.78
C SER A 755 -7.95 -19.16 -6.53
N ALA A 756 -9.16 -18.64 -6.26
CA ALA A 756 -10.00 -19.07 -5.14
C ALA A 756 -10.45 -20.55 -5.30
N ALA A 757 -10.48 -21.06 -6.53
CA ALA A 757 -10.75 -22.47 -6.82
C ALA A 757 -9.50 -23.37 -6.72
N LEU A 758 -8.31 -22.78 -6.61
CA LEU A 758 -7.05 -23.51 -6.33
C LEU A 758 -6.85 -23.69 -4.82
N GLY A 759 -5.87 -24.52 -4.46
CA GLY A 759 -5.47 -24.73 -3.07
C GLY A 759 -4.47 -23.69 -2.57
N ALA A 760 -3.58 -24.15 -1.71
CA ALA A 760 -2.58 -23.34 -1.00
C ALA A 760 -1.77 -22.36 -1.90
N MET A 761 -1.42 -21.21 -1.34
CA MET A 761 -0.57 -20.18 -1.97
C MET A 761 0.82 -20.69 -2.36
N PHE A 762 1.34 -21.69 -1.63
CA PHE A 762 2.60 -22.36 -1.89
C PHE A 762 2.38 -23.87 -2.06
N GLY A 763 3.25 -24.51 -2.84
CA GLY A 763 3.25 -25.96 -3.01
C GLY A 763 3.44 -26.38 -4.46
N GLU A 764 3.42 -27.69 -4.69
CA GLU A 764 3.58 -28.27 -6.02
C GLU A 764 2.36 -27.99 -6.91
N ILE A 765 2.62 -27.68 -8.17
CA ILE A 765 1.62 -27.39 -9.19
C ILE A 765 1.98 -28.11 -10.48
N SER A 766 1.00 -28.37 -11.35
CA SER A 766 1.27 -28.80 -12.72
C SER A 766 0.53 -27.92 -13.72
N VAL A 767 1.13 -27.76 -14.89
CA VAL A 767 0.58 -26.92 -15.96
C VAL A 767 0.64 -27.69 -17.28
N GLU A 768 -0.50 -27.75 -17.96
CA GLU A 768 -0.62 -28.34 -19.28
C GLU A 768 -1.39 -27.39 -20.21
N LYS A 769 -1.17 -27.53 -21.53
CA LYS A 769 -1.97 -26.81 -22.52
C LYS A 769 -3.42 -27.27 -22.42
N ALA A 770 -4.35 -26.31 -22.40
CA ALA A 770 -5.78 -26.59 -22.25
C ALA A 770 -6.35 -27.37 -23.42
#